data_AF-A0A4Q2KL45-F1
#
_entry.id   AF-A0A4Q2KL45-F1
#
_cell.length_a   1.000
_cell.length_b   1.000
_cell.length_c   1.000
_cell.angle_alpha   90.00
_cell.angle_beta   90.00
_cell.angle_gamma   90.00
#
_symmetry.space_group_name_H-M   'P 1'
#
loop_
_entity.id
_entity.type
_entity.pdbx_description
1 polymer ?
#
loop_
_entity_poly.entity_id
_entity_poly.type
_entity_poly.pdbx_seq_one_letter_code
_entity_poly.pdbx_strand_id
1 'polypeptide(L)'
;MRKILSVLCAFFLLLGAAVNPPSQAQAETEREFDYVNVLDDLTGSTDADGNAFDLSEYPYNENGRVQLVTLIEYCYSYAANMRGNYAVYLYFYNPTGREIDTSSILNVAQFAVGYNEKGSPDDYENFELKFCNKSTGDYNNLFYKFRVQDHESADGKTMAERVNSNARRYDLSSVELIYKGDSLAKDYGCGGTYTYKGYAAGYGSDADAATTLTCEVTDLETLDLEVIPTQYRPDGVFTDGHQDQLNSVYFAVPNDVLKKYGRQITEIKARWDEYKTGLLAVFDDKTAHDTFTPLVGKDMTRFTSDYMLAGLYRWTSVIGEVRHEAGWIYNENGDRGVLTYGDVYNLLTAAFYTNGAPADTYSITSERMERALKEYSETADGDKINGTYSTDLFVDYVDEGHERGENVRTIDSETKYSLTAEVLNKNFWYKFLGIKDYESATYSNIKAIEEVTDKQLKLSDESLSKNLYIDPDDVSGFRQYCQAAEDTDKTVFIFRYSVTDYYATSIVSNISEVNESTVPWQECGYAAQQTVFLNFRIIQLKFYKDGVYTVIAAVNDPIDIIPGVTPPLPDAEQTNPLEVILRLLLMLGILFLAVIAVYLIIKIIISAVSSRQKISVEYKPPSEKISEIKTKEIEREVKANGGKKMPSKTGGSKSAPRSKTGNTGGKAPKQNTVARGGKADGKTKSTPKTGKNIRKGS
;
A
#
# COMPACT_ATOMS: atom_id res chain seq x y z
N MET A 1 27.55 20.65 -1.62
CA MET A 1 27.95 21.25 -0.32
C MET A 1 28.17 22.74 -0.52
N ARG A 2 27.09 23.53 -0.46
CA ARG A 2 27.16 24.99 -0.32
C ARG A 2 27.13 25.27 1.18
N LYS A 3 28.08 26.09 1.65
CA LYS A 3 28.16 26.51 3.04
C LYS A 3 26.79 27.05 3.45
N ILE A 4 26.12 26.40 4.40
CA ILE A 4 25.10 27.08 5.20
C ILE A 4 25.86 28.22 5.86
N LEU A 5 25.60 29.44 5.42
CA LEU A 5 26.20 30.63 6.01
C LEU A 5 25.69 30.63 7.45
N SER A 6 26.57 30.40 8.43
CA SER A 6 26.23 30.48 9.84
C SER A 6 25.90 31.94 10.18
N VAL A 7 24.68 32.37 9.87
CA VAL A 7 24.18 33.68 10.29
C VAL A 7 23.82 33.54 11.76
N LEU A 8 24.77 33.90 12.64
CA LEU A 8 24.49 34.12 14.04
C LEU A 8 23.75 35.47 14.12
N CYS A 9 22.44 35.46 13.89
CA CYS A 9 21.61 36.66 13.94
C CYS A 9 21.51 37.16 15.39
N ALA A 10 22.35 38.11 15.77
CA ALA A 10 22.10 38.93 16.96
C ALA A 10 21.01 39.95 16.61
N PHE A 11 19.74 39.56 16.75
CA PHE A 11 18.63 40.51 16.68
C PHE A 11 18.68 41.44 17.90
N PHE A 12 19.19 42.66 17.72
CA PHE A 12 19.02 43.74 18.69
C PHE A 12 17.59 44.30 18.56
N LEU A 13 16.61 43.55 19.04
CA LEU A 13 15.25 44.08 19.19
C LEU A 13 15.21 45.06 20.36
N LEU A 14 15.33 46.35 20.03
CA LEU A 14 14.87 47.46 20.87
C LEU A 14 13.33 47.49 20.86
N LEU A 15 12.69 46.44 21.39
CA LEU A 15 11.26 46.50 21.72
C LEU A 15 11.13 47.02 23.14
N GLY A 16 10.84 48.32 23.23
CA GLY A 16 10.52 49.00 24.48
C GLY A 16 9.36 48.30 25.18
N ALA A 17 9.56 48.05 26.47
CA ALA A 17 8.61 47.39 27.35
C ALA A 17 7.19 47.97 27.26
N ALA A 18 6.25 47.15 26.81
CA ALA A 18 4.84 47.25 27.17
C ALA A 18 4.33 45.84 27.54
N VAL A 19 4.82 45.33 28.67
CA VAL A 19 4.36 44.06 29.25
C VAL A 19 2.99 44.28 29.89
N ASN A 20 1.91 43.84 29.23
CA ASN A 20 0.63 43.64 29.92
C ASN A 20 0.50 42.16 30.34
N PRO A 21 0.07 41.86 31.58
CA PRO A 21 -0.05 40.49 32.07
C PRO A 21 -1.15 39.73 31.32
N PRO A 22 -0.99 38.42 31.07
CA PRO A 22 -1.96 37.63 30.31
C PRO A 22 -3.27 37.43 31.10
N SER A 23 -4.39 37.83 30.51
CA SER A 23 -5.72 37.38 30.93
C SER A 23 -6.01 35.98 30.38
N GLN A 24 -6.53 35.10 31.24
CA GLN A 24 -6.92 33.75 30.89
C GLN A 24 -8.09 33.72 29.89
N ALA A 25 -7.81 33.28 28.67
CA ALA A 25 -8.62 32.46 27.77
C ALA A 25 -7.77 32.22 26.51
N GLN A 26 -7.49 30.95 26.18
CA GLN A 26 -6.57 30.58 25.10
C GLN A 26 -7.25 30.77 23.73
N ALA A 27 -7.32 32.02 23.28
CA ALA A 27 -7.43 32.38 21.87
C ALA A 27 -6.02 32.65 21.34
N GLU A 28 -5.72 32.30 20.08
CA GLU A 28 -4.46 32.66 19.42
C GLU A 28 -4.22 34.16 19.62
N THR A 29 -3.24 34.51 20.47
CA THR A 29 -2.91 35.90 20.72
C THR A 29 -2.02 36.37 19.56
N GLU A 30 -2.47 37.36 18.81
CA GLU A 30 -1.65 38.03 17.80
C GLU A 30 -0.38 38.55 18.48
N ARG A 31 0.80 38.21 17.93
CA ARG A 31 2.09 38.64 18.48
C ARG A 31 2.53 39.88 17.72
N GLU A 32 3.00 40.92 18.42
CA GLU A 32 3.49 42.14 17.76
C GLU A 32 4.57 41.85 16.72
N PHE A 33 5.39 40.82 16.96
CA PHE A 33 6.45 40.40 16.04
C PHE A 33 5.90 39.82 14.72
N ASP A 34 4.66 39.33 14.67
CA ASP A 34 4.02 38.88 13.41
C ASP A 34 3.90 40.03 12.40
N TYR A 35 3.84 41.29 12.86
CA TYR A 35 3.60 42.47 12.04
C TYR A 35 4.85 43.26 11.65
N VAL A 36 6.01 42.90 12.19
CA VAL A 36 7.27 43.56 11.83
C VAL A 36 7.62 43.22 10.37
N ASN A 37 8.03 44.24 9.61
CA ASN A 37 8.37 44.07 8.22
C ASN A 37 9.59 43.16 8.05
N VAL A 38 9.53 42.22 7.11
CA VAL A 38 10.62 41.24 6.90
C VAL A 38 11.94 41.91 6.51
N LEU A 39 11.90 43.01 5.75
CA LEU A 39 13.12 43.75 5.38
C LEU A 39 13.68 44.55 6.54
N ASP A 40 12.83 45.13 7.39
CA ASP A 40 13.27 45.83 8.60
C ASP A 40 13.96 44.85 9.56
N ASP A 41 13.39 43.66 9.73
CA ASP A 41 13.99 42.59 10.53
C ASP A 41 15.36 42.17 9.95
N LEU A 42 15.42 41.87 8.65
CA LEU A 42 16.65 41.40 8.01
C LEU A 42 17.74 42.48 8.00
N THR A 43 17.45 43.70 7.53
CA THR A 43 18.44 44.78 7.42
C THR A 43 18.86 45.37 8.76
N GLY A 44 18.04 45.20 9.81
CA GLY A 44 18.39 45.51 11.18
C GLY A 44 19.27 44.46 11.87
N SER A 45 19.52 43.32 11.21
CA SER A 45 20.31 42.21 11.77
C SER A 45 21.78 42.24 11.35
N THR A 46 22.63 41.63 12.19
CA THR A 46 24.03 41.38 11.89
C THR A 46 24.38 39.91 12.11
N ASP A 47 25.33 39.39 11.33
CA ASP A 47 25.90 38.06 11.52
C ASP A 47 26.85 37.97 12.74
N ALA A 48 27.50 36.80 12.90
CA ALA A 48 28.44 36.53 13.99
C ALA A 48 29.67 37.46 14.01
N ASP A 49 30.06 37.94 12.82
CA ASP A 49 31.22 38.79 12.60
C ASP A 49 30.84 40.28 12.65
N GLY A 50 29.56 40.59 12.85
CA GLY A 50 29.02 41.94 12.91
C GLY A 50 28.72 42.56 11.55
N ASN A 51 28.69 41.77 10.48
CA ASN A 51 28.32 42.26 9.15
C ASN A 51 26.80 42.40 9.08
N ALA A 52 26.33 43.54 8.57
CA ALA A 52 24.91 43.76 8.32
C ALA A 52 24.40 42.88 7.17
N PHE A 53 23.11 42.50 7.22
CA PHE A 53 22.48 41.76 6.13
C PHE A 53 22.46 42.60 4.83
N ASP A 54 23.13 42.11 3.79
CA ASP A 54 23.19 42.78 2.50
C ASP A 54 22.18 42.18 1.51
N LEU A 55 21.13 42.95 1.20
CA LEU A 55 20.11 42.58 0.21
C LEU A 55 20.70 42.33 -1.19
N SER A 56 21.89 42.87 -1.51
CA SER A 56 22.55 42.68 -2.80
C SER A 56 23.04 41.25 -3.04
N GLU A 57 23.22 40.46 -1.99
CA GLU A 57 23.61 39.04 -2.07
C GLU A 57 22.45 38.12 -2.46
N TYR A 58 21.22 38.65 -2.50
CA TYR A 58 19.99 37.91 -2.72
C TYR A 58 19.22 38.42 -3.96
N PRO A 59 19.78 38.35 -5.18
CA PRO A 59 19.13 38.87 -6.38
C PRO A 59 18.06 37.94 -6.96
N TYR A 60 17.06 38.49 -7.65
CA TYR A 60 16.14 37.65 -8.43
C TYR A 60 16.88 36.69 -9.38
N ASN A 61 16.36 35.48 -9.47
CA ASN A 61 16.82 34.42 -10.36
C ASN A 61 15.66 33.48 -10.67
N GLU A 62 15.22 33.49 -11.94
CA GLU A 62 14.11 32.67 -12.45
C GLU A 62 14.33 31.16 -12.25
N ASN A 63 15.59 30.73 -12.24
CA ASN A 63 15.98 29.33 -12.01
C ASN A 63 16.43 29.07 -10.55
N GLY A 64 16.22 30.04 -9.67
CA GLY A 64 16.57 29.93 -8.26
C GLY A 64 15.63 28.98 -7.52
N ARG A 65 16.10 28.47 -6.38
CA ARG A 65 15.33 27.67 -5.43
C ARG A 65 15.12 28.49 -4.16
N VAL A 66 13.98 28.34 -3.49
CA VAL A 66 13.76 28.92 -2.16
C VAL A 66 14.85 28.46 -1.20
N GLN A 67 15.32 29.38 -0.36
CA GLN A 67 16.32 29.13 0.65
C GLN A 67 15.82 29.66 1.99
N LEU A 68 16.07 28.90 3.05
CA LEU A 68 15.92 29.40 4.41
C LEU A 68 17.09 30.36 4.68
N VAL A 69 16.74 31.61 5.01
CA VAL A 69 17.70 32.63 5.44
C VAL A 69 18.10 32.38 6.89
N THR A 70 17.10 32.22 7.76
CA THR A 70 17.30 31.90 9.18
C THR A 70 16.00 31.39 9.81
N LEU A 71 16.15 30.61 10.88
CA LEU A 71 15.11 30.33 11.86
C LEU A 71 15.34 31.24 13.06
N ILE A 72 14.31 31.90 13.59
CA ILE A 72 14.38 32.78 14.77
C ILE A 72 13.53 32.25 15.91
N GLU A 73 14.14 32.08 17.07
CA GLU A 73 13.43 31.89 18.34
C GLU A 73 13.06 33.25 18.94
N TYR A 74 11.77 33.47 19.18
CA TYR A 74 11.26 34.70 19.77
C TYR A 74 10.78 34.45 21.19
N CYS A 75 11.30 35.25 22.14
CA CYS A 75 10.76 35.39 23.50
C CYS A 75 10.56 34.09 24.31
N TYR A 76 11.43 33.09 24.11
CA TYR A 76 11.46 31.95 25.03
C TYR A 76 11.85 32.40 26.44
N SER A 77 11.16 31.87 27.47
CA SER A 77 11.55 32.00 28.87
C SER A 77 11.63 30.64 29.55
N TYR A 78 12.50 30.51 30.54
CA TYR A 78 12.54 29.34 31.42
C TYR A 78 11.28 29.24 32.29
N ALA A 79 10.61 30.36 32.56
CA ALA A 79 9.38 30.42 33.34
C ALA A 79 8.18 30.23 32.41
N ALA A 80 7.43 29.14 32.57
CA ALA A 80 6.32 28.77 31.68
C ALA A 80 5.25 29.88 31.56
N ASN A 81 4.94 30.57 32.67
CA ASN A 81 4.00 31.68 32.70
C ASN A 81 4.48 32.94 31.94
N MET A 82 5.75 33.00 31.53
CA MET A 82 6.32 34.08 30.72
C MET A 82 6.45 33.73 29.23
N ARG A 83 6.00 32.53 28.82
CA ARG A 83 6.09 32.06 27.42
C ARG A 83 4.94 32.54 26.54
N GLY A 84 4.09 33.47 26.99
CA GLY A 84 2.94 33.96 26.21
C GLY A 84 3.30 34.52 24.83
N ASN A 85 4.52 35.08 24.70
CA ASN A 85 5.03 35.61 23.43
C ASN A 85 5.91 34.62 22.66
N TYR A 86 6.18 33.43 23.21
CA TYR A 86 7.08 32.47 22.55
C TYR A 86 6.56 32.09 21.16
N ALA A 87 7.47 32.05 20.19
CA ALA A 87 7.23 31.57 18.84
C ALA A 87 8.54 31.26 18.12
N VAL A 88 8.44 30.47 17.06
CA VAL A 88 9.52 30.20 16.10
C VAL A 88 9.13 30.78 14.75
N TYR A 89 10.03 31.52 14.12
CA TYR A 89 9.83 32.16 12.81
C TYR A 89 10.83 31.65 11.80
N LEU A 90 10.38 31.52 10.55
CA LEU A 90 11.19 31.13 9.40
C LEU A 90 11.24 32.30 8.42
N TYR A 91 12.45 32.65 8.00
CA TYR A 91 12.72 33.68 7.01
C TYR A 91 13.19 33.02 5.73
N PHE A 92 12.50 33.29 4.62
CA PHE A 92 12.83 32.69 3.34
C PHE A 92 13.28 33.73 2.34
N TYR A 93 14.21 33.32 1.49
CA TYR A 93 14.59 33.99 0.27
C TYR A 93 14.02 33.19 -0.91
N ASN A 94 13.16 33.83 -1.70
CA ASN A 94 12.48 33.30 -2.87
C ASN A 94 13.01 33.97 -4.16
N PRO A 95 14.14 33.50 -4.72
CA PRO A 95 14.78 34.12 -5.87
C PRO A 95 13.88 34.22 -7.11
N THR A 96 12.91 33.31 -7.26
CA THR A 96 12.04 33.30 -8.45
C THR A 96 11.07 34.47 -8.49
N GLY A 97 10.79 35.11 -7.36
CA GLY A 97 9.75 36.14 -7.23
C GLY A 97 8.32 35.64 -7.44
N ARG A 98 8.11 34.34 -7.69
CA ARG A 98 6.77 33.72 -7.78
C ARG A 98 6.04 33.93 -6.45
N GLU A 99 4.76 34.27 -6.52
CA GLU A 99 3.98 34.53 -5.31
C GLU A 99 3.63 33.21 -4.60
N ILE A 100 4.01 33.09 -3.33
CA ILE A 100 3.59 31.99 -2.46
C ILE A 100 2.12 32.21 -2.08
N ASP A 101 1.30 31.16 -2.09
CA ASP A 101 -0.06 31.21 -1.56
C ASP A 101 0.01 31.20 -0.03
N THR A 102 0.07 32.40 0.55
CA THR A 102 0.24 32.65 1.98
C THR A 102 -0.97 32.24 2.84
N SER A 103 -2.10 31.92 2.23
CA SER A 103 -3.31 31.44 2.93
C SER A 103 -3.44 29.93 2.97
N SER A 104 -2.59 29.21 2.24
CA SER A 104 -2.70 27.76 2.15
C SER A 104 -2.16 27.05 3.39
N ILE A 105 -2.94 26.11 3.92
CA ILE A 105 -2.54 25.16 4.97
C ILE A 105 -1.46 24.18 4.50
N LEU A 106 -1.20 24.11 3.19
CA LEU A 106 -0.17 23.25 2.60
C LEU A 106 1.25 23.81 2.79
N ASN A 107 1.38 25.03 3.32
CA ASN A 107 2.69 25.54 3.74
C ASN A 107 3.04 24.93 5.10
N VAL A 108 4.00 24.02 5.13
CA VAL A 108 4.40 23.32 6.35
C VAL A 108 5.92 23.29 6.53
N ALA A 109 6.38 23.10 7.76
CA ALA A 109 7.79 22.87 8.09
C ALA A 109 7.96 21.57 8.88
N GLN A 110 8.99 20.79 8.57
CA GLN A 110 9.22 19.49 9.17
C GLN A 110 10.32 19.55 10.24
N PHE A 111 9.93 19.36 11.51
CA PHE A 111 10.82 19.45 12.67
C PHE A 111 10.98 18.11 13.39
N ALA A 112 12.16 17.88 13.99
CA ALA A 112 12.33 16.78 14.91
C ALA A 112 11.55 17.04 16.22
N VAL A 113 10.79 16.04 16.62
CA VAL A 113 10.02 16.01 17.88
C VAL A 113 10.53 14.93 18.83
N GLY A 114 11.29 13.95 18.34
CA GLY A 114 11.91 12.90 19.15
C GLY A 114 13.45 12.96 19.12
N TYR A 115 14.09 12.58 20.23
CA TYR A 115 15.54 12.41 20.29
C TYR A 115 15.91 11.14 21.07
N ASN A 116 16.84 10.36 20.52
CA ASN A 116 17.35 9.16 21.18
C ASN A 116 18.34 9.51 22.31
N GLU A 117 18.83 8.50 23.03
CA GLU A 117 19.78 8.68 24.15
C GLU A 117 21.08 9.39 23.77
N LYS A 118 21.49 9.34 22.49
CA LYS A 118 22.68 10.03 21.97
C LYS A 118 22.40 11.47 21.54
N GLY A 119 21.15 11.91 21.65
CA GLY A 119 20.68 13.22 21.22
C GLY A 119 20.52 13.34 19.70
N SER A 120 20.48 12.24 18.94
CA SER A 120 20.14 12.32 17.51
C SER A 120 18.61 12.31 17.35
N PRO A 121 18.06 13.05 16.37
CA PRO A 121 16.64 12.99 16.07
C PRO A 121 16.18 11.54 15.81
N ASP A 122 15.03 11.16 16.39
CA ASP A 122 14.42 9.85 16.19
C ASP A 122 12.92 9.87 15.88
N ASP A 123 12.32 11.07 15.77
CA ASP A 123 10.98 11.25 15.23
C ASP A 123 10.79 12.69 14.69
N TYR A 124 10.02 12.84 13.63
CA TYR A 124 9.73 14.10 12.94
C TYR A 124 8.22 14.32 12.73
N GLU A 125 7.79 15.57 12.73
CA GLU A 125 6.41 16.01 12.45
C GLU A 125 6.39 17.24 11.54
N ASN A 126 5.32 17.38 10.76
CA ASN A 126 5.03 18.60 9.99
C ASN A 126 4.23 19.59 10.85
N PHE A 127 4.56 20.88 10.74
CA PHE A 127 3.88 21.99 11.42
C PHE A 127 3.43 23.02 10.40
N GLU A 128 2.17 23.46 10.48
CA GLU A 128 1.62 24.49 9.59
C GLU A 128 2.36 25.83 9.76
N LEU A 129 2.45 26.59 8.66
CA LEU A 129 3.09 27.89 8.62
C LEU A 129 2.06 29.01 8.49
N LYS A 130 2.01 29.89 9.49
CA LYS A 130 1.23 31.12 9.46
C LYS A 130 2.03 32.22 8.80
N PHE A 131 1.51 32.78 7.72
CA PHE A 131 2.12 33.95 7.07
C PHE A 131 2.13 35.17 8.01
N CYS A 132 3.28 35.87 8.06
CA CYS A 132 3.45 37.10 8.84
C CYS A 132 3.65 38.30 7.91
N ASN A 133 4.69 38.26 7.07
CA ASN A 133 5.07 39.39 6.23
C ASN A 133 5.83 38.95 4.97
N LYS A 134 5.80 39.77 3.91
CA LYS A 134 6.67 39.61 2.73
C LYS A 134 7.21 40.95 2.26
N SER A 135 8.37 40.91 1.60
CA SER A 135 8.95 42.10 0.98
C SER A 135 8.11 42.58 -0.19
N THR A 136 8.09 43.90 -0.39
CA THR A 136 7.34 44.61 -1.43
C THR A 136 8.28 45.60 -2.16
N GLY A 137 7.78 46.35 -3.15
CA GLY A 137 8.59 47.30 -3.92
C GLY A 137 9.63 46.60 -4.80
N ASP A 138 10.88 47.10 -4.79
CA ASP A 138 11.97 46.56 -5.60
C ASP A 138 12.37 45.12 -5.22
N TYR A 139 11.93 44.65 -4.04
CA TYR A 139 12.14 43.30 -3.53
C TYR A 139 10.83 42.50 -3.44
N ASN A 140 9.79 42.86 -4.19
CA ASN A 140 8.48 42.20 -4.13
C ASN A 140 8.56 40.66 -4.24
N ASN A 141 7.94 39.95 -3.28
CA ASN A 141 7.94 38.47 -3.19
C ASN A 141 9.33 37.82 -3.07
N LEU A 142 10.37 38.57 -2.74
CA LEU A 142 11.74 38.04 -2.64
C LEU A 142 12.04 37.48 -1.25
N PHE A 143 11.47 38.07 -0.20
CA PHE A 143 11.63 37.63 1.19
C PHE A 143 10.28 37.40 1.84
N TYR A 144 10.19 36.34 2.64
CA TYR A 144 8.99 36.00 3.40
C TYR A 144 9.34 35.70 4.85
N LYS A 145 8.41 36.04 5.74
CA LYS A 145 8.42 35.71 7.16
C LYS A 145 7.18 34.86 7.44
N PHE A 146 7.40 33.67 7.98
CA PHE A 146 6.34 32.79 8.48
C PHE A 146 6.57 32.48 9.95
N ARG A 147 5.50 32.33 10.72
CA ARG A 147 5.51 31.78 12.07
C ARG A 147 5.12 30.31 12.01
N VAL A 148 5.85 29.46 12.73
CA VAL A 148 5.46 28.07 12.93
C VAL A 148 4.24 28.01 13.85
N GLN A 149 3.17 27.36 13.41
CA GLN A 149 2.00 27.07 14.24
C GLN A 149 2.28 25.83 15.06
N ASP A 150 2.59 26.05 16.33
CA ASP A 150 2.89 24.98 17.29
C ASP A 150 1.61 24.21 17.66
N HIS A 151 1.73 22.91 17.86
CA HIS A 151 0.67 22.00 18.30
C HIS A 151 1.22 21.01 19.34
N GLU A 152 0.32 20.36 20.07
CA GLU A 152 0.73 19.27 20.96
C GLU A 152 1.03 18.01 20.14
N SER A 153 2.29 17.57 20.14
CA SER A 153 2.68 16.30 19.53
C SER A 153 2.12 15.10 20.31
N ALA A 154 2.33 13.87 19.81
CA ALA A 154 1.83 12.64 20.44
C ALA A 154 2.29 12.42 21.90
N ASP A 155 3.38 13.05 22.33
CA ASP A 155 3.85 13.03 23.73
C ASP A 155 3.22 14.09 24.63
N GLY A 156 2.24 14.83 24.13
CA GLY A 156 1.49 15.87 24.85
C GLY A 156 2.29 17.15 25.12
N LYS A 157 3.32 17.42 24.31
CA LYS A 157 4.17 18.61 24.45
C LYS A 157 4.13 19.47 23.20
N THR A 158 4.14 20.77 23.44
CA THR A 158 4.45 21.80 22.43
C THR A 158 5.96 21.93 22.19
N MET A 159 6.38 22.64 21.14
CA MET A 159 7.79 22.95 20.92
C MET A 159 8.42 23.66 22.13
N ALA A 160 7.68 24.59 22.74
CA ALA A 160 8.15 25.37 23.90
C ALA A 160 8.47 24.49 25.13
N GLU A 161 7.78 23.35 25.26
CA GLU A 161 7.93 22.41 26.37
C GLU A 161 8.99 21.35 26.09
N ARG A 162 9.25 21.07 24.80
CA ARG A 162 10.24 20.09 24.35
C ARG A 162 11.67 20.57 24.53
N VAL A 163 11.91 21.86 24.34
CA VAL A 163 13.27 22.42 24.35
C VAL A 163 13.86 22.55 25.76
N ASN A 164 15.19 22.40 25.87
CA ASN A 164 15.91 22.56 27.13
C ASN A 164 16.18 24.05 27.39
N SER A 165 15.79 24.58 28.56
CA SER A 165 15.96 26.01 28.88
C SER A 165 17.40 26.53 28.79
N ASN A 166 18.40 25.68 29.01
CA ASN A 166 19.82 26.06 28.93
C ASN A 166 20.34 26.12 27.48
N ALA A 167 19.78 25.31 26.58
CA ALA A 167 20.16 25.23 25.18
C ALA A 167 18.99 24.63 24.38
N ARG A 168 18.27 25.49 23.64
CA ARG A 168 17.02 25.13 22.97
C ARG A 168 17.34 24.75 21.54
N ARG A 169 16.99 23.53 21.18
CA ARG A 169 17.41 22.91 19.94
C ARG A 169 16.20 22.70 19.03
N TYR A 170 16.33 23.09 17.78
CA TYR A 170 15.35 22.89 16.72
C TYR A 170 16.06 22.25 15.52
N ASP A 171 15.67 21.03 15.17
CA ASP A 171 16.16 20.35 13.97
C ASP A 171 15.10 20.47 12.88
N LEU A 172 15.38 21.34 11.91
CA LEU A 172 14.51 21.61 10.76
C LEU A 172 15.07 20.88 9.53
N SER A 173 14.29 19.94 9.00
CA SER A 173 14.69 19.13 7.86
C SER A 173 14.33 19.79 6.53
N SER A 174 13.06 20.17 6.36
CA SER A 174 12.56 20.77 5.13
C SER A 174 11.35 21.68 5.38
N VAL A 175 10.97 22.41 4.34
CA VAL A 175 9.78 23.26 4.30
C VAL A 175 9.05 23.05 2.99
N GLU A 176 7.74 22.82 3.07
CA GLU A 176 6.86 22.71 1.92
C GLU A 176 6.19 24.07 1.70
N LEU A 177 6.28 24.60 0.48
CA LEU A 177 5.67 25.88 0.13
C LEU A 177 4.92 25.76 -1.21
N ILE A 178 3.70 26.28 -1.26
CA ILE A 178 2.86 26.27 -2.45
C ILE A 178 2.82 27.66 -3.09
N TYR A 179 2.98 27.71 -4.41
CA TYR A 179 2.81 28.96 -5.16
C TYR A 179 1.36 29.15 -5.58
N LYS A 180 0.93 30.41 -5.71
CA LYS A 180 -0.41 30.70 -6.24
C LYS A 180 -0.60 30.08 -7.62
N GLY A 181 -1.69 29.33 -7.77
CA GLY A 181 -2.05 28.64 -9.00
C GLY A 181 -1.48 27.22 -9.14
N ASP A 182 -0.56 26.80 -8.26
CA ASP A 182 -0.11 25.41 -8.19
C ASP A 182 -1.12 24.59 -7.34
N SER A 183 -1.29 23.29 -7.61
CA SER A 183 -2.19 22.41 -6.83
C SER A 183 -1.49 21.66 -5.70
N LEU A 184 -0.16 21.63 -5.71
CA LEU A 184 0.69 20.91 -4.76
C LEU A 184 1.84 21.81 -4.32
N ALA A 185 2.26 21.64 -3.07
CA ALA A 185 3.45 22.31 -2.54
C ALA A 185 4.72 21.71 -3.15
N LYS A 186 5.82 22.46 -3.05
CA LYS A 186 7.18 21.95 -3.31
C LYS A 186 7.95 21.85 -2.01
N ASP A 187 8.75 20.80 -1.86
CA ASP A 187 9.55 20.56 -0.68
C ASP A 187 10.99 21.09 -0.85
N TYR A 188 11.39 21.93 0.10
CA TYR A 188 12.68 22.60 0.15
C TYR A 188 13.49 22.08 1.33
N GLY A 189 14.33 21.09 1.08
CA GLY A 189 15.35 20.62 2.01
C GLY A 189 16.26 21.77 2.43
N CYS A 190 16.18 22.16 3.70
CA CYS A 190 16.98 23.24 4.28
C CYS A 190 17.93 22.74 5.39
N GLY A 191 17.67 21.55 5.95
CA GLY A 191 18.61 20.73 6.72
C GLY A 191 19.51 21.49 7.71
N GLY A 192 18.97 21.91 8.85
CA GLY A 192 19.76 22.57 9.90
C GLY A 192 19.30 22.26 11.33
N THR A 193 20.26 22.16 12.23
CA THR A 193 20.07 22.13 13.69
C THR A 193 20.40 23.50 14.26
N TYR A 194 19.41 24.17 14.83
CA TYR A 194 19.51 25.50 15.42
C TYR A 194 19.53 25.38 16.94
N THR A 195 20.62 25.82 17.57
CA THR A 195 20.79 25.77 19.04
C THR A 195 20.86 27.17 19.63
N TYR A 196 19.81 27.54 20.35
CA TYR A 196 19.67 28.82 21.03
C TYR A 196 20.12 28.77 22.49
N LYS A 197 20.93 29.72 22.90
CA LYS A 197 21.40 29.91 24.30
C LYS A 197 21.16 31.35 24.74
N GLY A 198 21.07 31.56 26.06
CA GLY A 198 20.70 32.86 26.62
C GLY A 198 19.22 33.20 26.41
N TYR A 199 18.85 34.46 26.58
CA TYR A 199 17.46 34.92 26.50
C TYR A 199 17.37 36.28 25.82
N ALA A 200 16.24 36.53 25.15
CA ALA A 200 15.85 37.87 24.72
C ALA A 200 15.72 38.80 25.94
N ALA A 201 15.90 40.11 25.72
CA ALA A 201 15.76 41.11 26.78
C ALA A 201 14.40 41.00 27.48
N GLY A 202 14.39 40.96 28.81
CA GLY A 202 13.17 40.79 29.62
C GLY A 202 12.64 39.36 29.79
N TYR A 203 13.23 38.35 29.13
CA TYR A 203 12.77 36.96 29.21
C TYR A 203 13.70 36.02 30.01
N GLY A 204 14.89 36.53 30.38
CA GLY A 204 15.82 35.87 31.29
C GLY A 204 15.44 36.04 32.77
N SER A 205 16.31 35.57 33.66
CA SER A 205 16.09 35.70 35.12
C SER A 205 16.22 37.14 35.62
N ASP A 206 16.93 37.98 34.86
CA ASP A 206 17.02 39.42 35.06
C ASP A 206 16.17 40.12 33.99
N ALA A 207 15.11 40.79 34.43
CA ALA A 207 14.15 41.44 33.54
C ALA A 207 14.73 42.71 32.88
N ASP A 208 15.76 43.31 33.48
CA ASP A 208 16.37 44.55 32.99
C ASP A 208 17.63 44.29 32.14
N ALA A 209 18.05 43.02 32.03
CA ALA A 209 19.21 42.64 31.23
C ALA A 209 18.97 42.82 29.73
N ALA A 210 20.01 43.29 29.03
CA ALA A 210 20.06 43.27 27.58
C ALA A 210 19.98 41.82 27.05
N THR A 211 19.68 41.68 25.76
CA THR A 211 19.66 40.36 25.11
C THR A 211 20.99 39.64 25.27
N THR A 212 20.91 38.37 25.64
CA THR A 212 22.04 37.43 25.69
C THR A 212 21.84 36.27 24.70
N LEU A 213 20.80 36.38 23.87
CA LEU A 213 20.39 35.34 22.94
C LEU A 213 21.46 35.15 21.86
N THR A 214 21.87 33.90 21.67
CA THR A 214 22.81 33.49 20.61
C THR A 214 22.30 32.23 19.95
N CYS A 215 22.58 32.05 18.66
CA CYS A 215 22.21 30.87 17.89
C CYS A 215 23.44 30.25 17.23
N GLU A 216 23.60 28.93 17.40
CA GLU A 216 24.58 28.13 16.66
C GLU A 216 23.82 27.23 15.67
N VAL A 217 24.28 27.19 14.41
CA VAL A 217 23.65 26.39 13.34
C VAL A 217 24.63 25.36 12.83
N THR A 218 24.20 24.09 12.78
CA THR A 218 24.95 22.98 12.18
C THR A 218 24.11 22.26 11.14
N ASP A 219 24.75 21.62 10.16
CA ASP A 219 24.05 20.86 9.12
C ASP A 219 23.28 19.68 9.73
N LEU A 220 22.02 19.51 9.29
CA LEU A 220 21.22 18.31 9.55
C LEU A 220 21.15 17.48 8.27
N GLU A 221 21.53 16.20 8.36
CA GLU A 221 21.45 15.29 7.22
C GLU A 221 19.99 14.90 6.95
N THR A 222 19.58 15.04 5.70
CA THR A 222 18.25 14.68 5.20
C THR A 222 18.39 13.78 3.97
N LEU A 223 17.29 13.14 3.58
CA LEU A 223 17.23 12.24 2.43
C LEU A 223 16.28 12.78 1.37
N ASP A 224 16.83 13.32 0.28
CA ASP A 224 16.05 13.72 -0.89
C ASP A 224 15.52 12.48 -1.63
N LEU A 225 14.20 12.37 -1.76
CA LEU A 225 13.50 11.27 -2.42
C LEU A 225 12.66 11.77 -3.59
N GLU A 226 12.70 11.02 -4.69
CA GLU A 226 11.69 11.07 -5.73
C GLU A 226 10.73 9.89 -5.47
N VAL A 227 9.47 10.21 -5.23
CA VAL A 227 8.43 9.24 -4.84
C VAL A 227 7.47 9.08 -6.01
N ILE A 228 7.27 7.84 -6.47
CA ILE A 228 6.42 7.53 -7.61
C ILE A 228 5.36 6.50 -7.21
N PRO A 229 4.06 6.75 -7.44
CA PRO A 229 3.00 5.82 -7.06
C PRO A 229 2.86 4.65 -8.03
N THR A 230 2.28 3.56 -7.52
CA THR A 230 1.79 2.42 -8.31
C THR A 230 0.74 1.66 -7.49
N GLN A 231 -0.11 0.88 -8.14
CA GLN A 231 -1.06 0.01 -7.46
C GLN A 231 -1.05 -1.40 -8.04
N TYR A 232 -1.62 -2.36 -7.33
CA TYR A 232 -1.83 -3.70 -7.85
C TYR A 232 -3.17 -4.27 -7.44
N ARG A 233 -3.88 -4.80 -8.43
CA ARG A 233 -5.14 -5.51 -8.26
C ARG A 233 -4.95 -6.97 -8.73
N PRO A 234 -5.29 -7.99 -7.93
CA PRO A 234 -5.07 -9.37 -8.30
C PRO A 234 -6.04 -9.82 -9.41
N ASP A 235 -5.53 -10.52 -10.42
CA ASP A 235 -6.36 -11.20 -11.42
C ASP A 235 -7.38 -12.15 -10.74
N GLY A 236 -8.57 -12.29 -11.33
CA GLY A 236 -9.60 -13.17 -10.80
C GLY A 236 -10.87 -13.20 -11.65
N VAL A 237 -11.98 -13.57 -11.01
CA VAL A 237 -13.33 -13.46 -11.57
C VAL A 237 -14.18 -12.48 -10.77
N PHE A 238 -15.28 -12.05 -11.37
CA PHE A 238 -16.24 -11.14 -10.78
C PHE A 238 -16.76 -11.63 -9.42
N THR A 239 -16.63 -10.78 -8.40
CA THR A 239 -17.07 -11.01 -7.01
C THR A 239 -17.92 -9.85 -6.52
N ASP A 240 -19.15 -9.75 -7.04
CA ASP A 240 -20.09 -8.65 -6.76
C ASP A 240 -19.51 -7.24 -7.01
N GLY A 241 -18.46 -7.16 -7.82
CA GLY A 241 -17.77 -5.93 -8.21
C GLY A 241 -16.62 -5.51 -7.31
N HIS A 242 -16.30 -6.26 -6.26
CA HIS A 242 -15.23 -5.93 -5.32
C HIS A 242 -13.90 -6.60 -5.68
N GLN A 243 -12.79 -5.88 -5.49
CA GLN A 243 -11.43 -6.37 -5.72
C GLN A 243 -10.45 -5.68 -4.77
N ASP A 244 -9.57 -6.44 -4.12
CA ASP A 244 -8.52 -5.82 -3.30
C ASP A 244 -7.54 -5.00 -4.17
N GLN A 245 -7.18 -3.82 -3.71
CA GLN A 245 -6.17 -2.97 -4.32
C GLN A 245 -5.05 -2.69 -3.33
N LEU A 246 -3.82 -3.09 -3.69
CA LEU A 246 -2.62 -2.75 -2.95
C LEU A 246 -2.06 -1.42 -3.44
N ASN A 247 -1.93 -0.44 -2.56
CA ASN A 247 -1.42 0.89 -2.87
C ASN A 247 0.03 1.03 -2.42
N SER A 248 0.88 1.48 -3.34
CA SER A 248 2.33 1.52 -3.14
C SER A 248 2.95 2.79 -3.72
N VAL A 249 4.12 3.13 -3.21
CA VAL A 249 5.06 4.02 -3.87
C VAL A 249 6.42 3.34 -3.98
N TYR A 250 7.25 3.78 -4.91
CA TYR A 250 8.65 3.40 -4.98
C TYR A 250 9.56 4.63 -5.02
N PHE A 251 10.75 4.48 -4.46
CA PHE A 251 11.75 5.53 -4.35
C PHE A 251 13.16 4.93 -4.26
N ALA A 252 14.19 5.74 -4.52
CA ALA A 252 15.58 5.31 -4.52
C ALA A 252 16.40 5.96 -3.39
N VAL A 253 17.15 5.14 -2.64
CA VAL A 253 18.05 5.60 -1.57
C VAL A 253 19.51 5.51 -2.03
N PRO A 254 20.32 6.56 -1.85
CA PRO A 254 21.75 6.54 -2.15
C PRO A 254 22.51 5.42 -1.42
N ASN A 255 23.40 4.74 -2.14
CA ASN A 255 24.14 3.61 -1.59
C ASN A 255 25.14 4.03 -0.50
N ASP A 256 25.60 5.28 -0.46
CA ASP A 256 26.43 5.81 0.63
C ASP A 256 25.64 5.94 1.95
N VAL A 257 24.38 6.38 1.90
CA VAL A 257 23.44 6.36 3.03
C VAL A 257 23.23 4.92 3.53
N LEU A 258 22.96 3.97 2.62
CA LEU A 258 22.79 2.55 2.97
C LEU A 258 24.09 1.93 3.54
N LYS A 259 25.25 2.30 3.02
CA LYS A 259 26.56 1.90 3.57
C LYS A 259 26.76 2.48 4.97
N LYS A 260 26.33 3.73 5.22
CA LYS A 260 26.50 4.44 6.49
C LYS A 260 25.57 3.90 7.57
N TYR A 261 24.28 3.83 7.29
CA TYR A 261 23.21 3.56 8.27
C TYR A 261 22.59 2.17 8.20
N GLY A 262 22.94 1.38 7.18
CA GLY A 262 22.43 0.03 6.98
C GLY A 262 21.52 -0.06 5.76
N ARG A 263 21.54 -1.21 5.10
CA ARG A 263 20.70 -1.48 3.93
C ARG A 263 19.25 -1.83 4.30
N GLN A 264 19.02 -2.20 5.55
CA GLN A 264 17.70 -2.53 6.07
C GLN A 264 16.98 -1.26 6.52
N ILE A 265 15.98 -0.84 5.76
CA ILE A 265 14.96 0.11 6.21
C ILE A 265 13.97 -0.68 7.08
N THR A 266 13.89 -0.33 8.36
CA THR A 266 13.07 -1.03 9.35
C THR A 266 11.72 -0.37 9.56
N GLU A 267 11.56 0.91 9.21
CA GLU A 267 10.35 1.68 9.43
C GLU A 267 10.29 2.86 8.46
N ILE A 268 9.09 3.19 7.98
CA ILE A 268 8.80 4.39 7.19
C ILE A 268 7.61 5.10 7.83
N LYS A 269 7.75 6.41 8.10
CA LYS A 269 6.63 7.28 8.49
C LYS A 269 6.18 8.08 7.28
N ALA A 270 4.90 8.07 6.98
CA ALA A 270 4.31 8.78 5.86
C ALA A 270 2.98 9.44 6.25
N ARG A 271 2.56 10.42 5.45
CA ARG A 271 1.31 11.17 5.64
C ARG A 271 0.55 11.31 4.34
N TRP A 272 -0.77 11.24 4.40
CA TRP A 272 -1.69 11.47 3.28
C TRP A 272 -3.08 11.88 3.77
N ASP A 273 -3.90 12.47 2.90
CA ASP A 273 -5.34 12.63 3.12
C ASP A 273 -6.12 11.57 2.34
N GLU A 274 -6.92 10.76 3.02
CA GLU A 274 -7.61 9.62 2.44
C GLU A 274 -9.09 9.91 2.20
N TYR A 275 -9.55 9.65 0.97
CA TYR A 275 -10.95 9.83 0.58
C TYR A 275 -11.41 8.74 -0.38
N LYS A 276 -12.71 8.43 -0.32
CA LYS A 276 -13.37 7.54 -1.28
C LYS A 276 -14.17 8.36 -2.28
N THR A 277 -14.05 8.05 -3.57
CA THR A 277 -14.88 8.69 -4.60
C THR A 277 -16.35 8.24 -4.46
N GLY A 278 -17.27 9.10 -4.88
CA GLY A 278 -18.59 8.64 -5.33
C GLY A 278 -18.49 7.72 -6.56
N LEU A 279 -19.64 7.41 -7.18
CA LEU A 279 -19.63 6.58 -8.38
C LEU A 279 -18.93 7.31 -9.52
N LEU A 280 -18.06 6.61 -10.22
CA LEU A 280 -17.45 7.03 -11.48
C LEU A 280 -18.15 6.23 -12.57
N ALA A 281 -18.50 6.84 -13.70
CA ALA A 281 -19.12 6.12 -14.81
C ALA A 281 -18.27 6.22 -16.08
N VAL A 282 -18.05 5.09 -16.73
CA VAL A 282 -17.31 4.98 -17.99
C VAL A 282 -18.26 4.42 -19.03
N PHE A 283 -18.62 5.26 -19.99
CA PHE A 283 -19.64 4.99 -20.98
C PHE A 283 -19.05 4.65 -22.35
N ASP A 284 -19.59 3.62 -22.98
CA ASP A 284 -19.39 3.34 -24.41
C ASP A 284 -20.57 3.83 -25.28
N ASP A 285 -21.72 4.09 -24.66
CA ASP A 285 -22.83 4.82 -25.28
C ASP A 285 -22.70 6.34 -25.12
N LYS A 286 -22.73 7.05 -26.24
CA LYS A 286 -22.59 8.52 -26.24
C LYS A 286 -23.80 9.21 -25.62
N THR A 287 -25.00 8.67 -25.81
CA THR A 287 -26.23 9.29 -25.31
C THR A 287 -26.24 9.29 -23.80
N ALA A 288 -25.93 8.14 -23.18
CA ALA A 288 -25.77 8.01 -21.74
C ALA A 288 -24.68 8.96 -21.21
N HIS A 289 -23.50 8.98 -21.84
CA HIS A 289 -22.43 9.91 -21.44
C HIS A 289 -22.90 11.38 -21.43
N ASP A 290 -23.50 11.85 -22.53
CA ASP A 290 -23.96 13.23 -22.66
C ASP A 290 -25.07 13.57 -21.64
N THR A 291 -25.88 12.58 -21.25
CA THR A 291 -26.94 12.72 -20.23
C THR A 291 -26.39 12.80 -18.81
N PHE A 292 -25.40 11.98 -18.44
CA PHE A 292 -24.91 11.89 -17.05
C PHE A 292 -23.76 12.86 -16.75
N THR A 293 -22.99 13.30 -17.74
CA THR A 293 -21.89 14.26 -17.55
C THR A 293 -22.33 15.55 -16.81
N PRO A 294 -23.47 16.19 -17.16
CA PRO A 294 -23.94 17.38 -16.45
C PRO A 294 -24.42 17.13 -15.02
N LEU A 295 -24.48 15.87 -14.56
CA LEU A 295 -24.88 15.47 -13.22
C LEU A 295 -23.70 15.18 -12.29
N VAL A 296 -22.47 15.19 -12.81
CA VAL A 296 -21.26 15.02 -12.00
C VAL A 296 -21.21 16.06 -10.88
N GLY A 297 -20.90 15.60 -9.67
CA GLY A 297 -20.79 16.36 -8.42
C GLY A 297 -22.10 16.90 -7.86
N LYS A 298 -23.24 16.64 -8.51
CA LYS A 298 -24.55 17.04 -7.99
C LYS A 298 -25.10 15.98 -7.04
N ASP A 299 -25.51 16.42 -5.85
CA ASP A 299 -26.25 15.60 -4.90
C ASP A 299 -27.69 15.37 -5.38
N MET A 300 -28.01 14.15 -5.78
CA MET A 300 -29.34 13.76 -6.29
C MET A 300 -30.45 13.82 -5.23
N THR A 301 -30.12 13.95 -3.95
CA THR A 301 -31.13 14.23 -2.91
C THR A 301 -31.65 15.67 -2.96
N ARG A 302 -30.91 16.56 -3.62
CA ARG A 302 -31.23 17.99 -3.78
C ARG A 302 -31.51 18.38 -5.23
N PHE A 303 -30.97 17.62 -6.18
CA PHE A 303 -31.13 17.86 -7.61
C PHE A 303 -32.11 16.85 -8.23
N THR A 304 -33.14 17.33 -8.93
CA THR A 304 -34.13 16.45 -9.58
C THR A 304 -33.70 16.11 -11.00
N SER A 305 -33.61 14.81 -11.29
CA SER A 305 -33.37 14.24 -12.60
C SER A 305 -34.20 12.96 -12.75
N ASP A 306 -34.71 12.70 -13.95
CA ASP A 306 -35.44 11.46 -14.25
C ASP A 306 -34.50 10.33 -14.72
N TYR A 307 -33.20 10.61 -14.87
CA TYR A 307 -32.22 9.66 -15.38
C TYR A 307 -31.58 8.86 -14.24
N MET A 308 -31.51 7.54 -14.40
CA MET A 308 -30.89 6.63 -13.43
C MET A 308 -29.91 5.67 -14.08
N LEU A 309 -28.91 5.27 -13.30
CA LEU A 309 -28.04 4.14 -13.60
C LEU A 309 -28.36 3.00 -12.63
N ALA A 310 -28.19 1.77 -13.07
CA ALA A 310 -28.28 0.61 -12.20
C ALA A 310 -27.08 -0.31 -12.44
N GLY A 311 -26.47 -0.78 -11.35
CA GLY A 311 -25.41 -1.79 -11.38
C GLY A 311 -25.89 -3.13 -10.84
N LEU A 312 -25.15 -4.19 -11.17
CA LEU A 312 -25.53 -5.57 -10.83
C LEU A 312 -26.95 -5.94 -11.32
N TYR A 313 -27.35 -5.36 -12.46
CA TYR A 313 -28.71 -5.47 -12.97
C TYR A 313 -29.03 -6.87 -13.50
N ARG A 314 -30.23 -7.37 -13.18
CA ARG A 314 -30.76 -8.66 -13.63
C ARG A 314 -32.24 -8.52 -13.95
N TRP A 315 -32.71 -9.31 -14.91
CA TRP A 315 -34.13 -9.42 -15.20
C TRP A 315 -34.58 -10.88 -15.22
N THR A 316 -35.81 -11.11 -14.77
CA THR A 316 -36.45 -12.43 -14.84
C THR A 316 -37.84 -12.28 -15.45
N SER A 317 -38.25 -13.24 -16.27
CA SER A 317 -39.59 -13.30 -16.85
C SER A 317 -40.30 -14.56 -16.37
N VAL A 318 -41.39 -14.38 -15.63
CA VAL A 318 -42.25 -15.47 -15.16
C VAL A 318 -43.67 -15.18 -15.63
N ILE A 319 -44.22 -16.06 -16.49
CA ILE A 319 -45.60 -16.08 -17.03
C ILE A 319 -46.36 -14.74 -16.88
N GLY A 320 -46.05 -13.78 -17.75
CA GLY A 320 -46.78 -12.51 -17.85
C GLY A 320 -46.22 -11.34 -17.03
N GLU A 321 -45.25 -11.58 -16.13
CA GLU A 321 -44.56 -10.53 -15.36
C GLU A 321 -43.05 -10.55 -15.66
N VAL A 322 -42.49 -9.36 -15.90
CA VAL A 322 -41.03 -9.13 -15.93
C VAL A 322 -40.65 -8.46 -14.62
N ARG A 323 -39.67 -9.03 -13.91
CA ARG A 323 -39.10 -8.44 -12.69
C ARG A 323 -37.69 -7.96 -12.99
N HIS A 324 -37.42 -6.73 -12.57
CA HIS A 324 -36.13 -6.08 -12.68
C HIS A 324 -35.53 -5.96 -11.28
N GLU A 325 -34.28 -6.40 -11.14
CA GLU A 325 -33.53 -6.34 -9.89
C GLU A 325 -32.17 -5.67 -10.16
N ALA A 326 -31.72 -4.82 -9.25
CA ALA A 326 -30.39 -4.22 -9.27
C ALA A 326 -29.74 -4.34 -7.90
N GLY A 327 -28.43 -4.49 -7.85
CA GLY A 327 -27.71 -4.43 -6.57
C GLY A 327 -27.75 -3.00 -6.00
N TRP A 328 -27.64 -2.01 -6.88
CA TRP A 328 -27.74 -0.60 -6.53
C TRP A 328 -28.26 0.24 -7.69
N ILE A 329 -28.72 1.45 -7.35
CA ILE A 329 -29.09 2.49 -8.32
C ILE A 329 -28.37 3.80 -8.04
N TYR A 330 -28.12 4.57 -9.09
CA TYR A 330 -27.82 5.99 -8.99
C TYR A 330 -29.08 6.79 -9.28
N ASN A 331 -29.43 7.73 -8.39
CA ASN A 331 -30.59 8.60 -8.47
C ASN A 331 -31.96 7.86 -8.40
N GLU A 332 -32.47 7.69 -7.18
CA GLU A 332 -33.78 7.08 -6.92
C GLU A 332 -34.95 7.87 -7.52
N ASN A 333 -34.82 9.18 -7.74
CA ASN A 333 -35.87 9.98 -8.37
C ASN A 333 -36.19 9.53 -9.80
N GLY A 334 -35.26 8.83 -10.45
CA GLY A 334 -35.49 8.25 -11.77
C GLY A 334 -36.32 6.97 -11.76
N ASP A 335 -36.52 6.32 -10.59
CA ASP A 335 -37.31 5.09 -10.53
C ASP A 335 -38.80 5.36 -10.74
N ARG A 336 -39.41 4.51 -11.57
CA ARG A 336 -40.84 4.57 -11.93
C ARG A 336 -41.65 3.47 -11.24
N GLY A 337 -41.11 2.88 -10.16
CA GLY A 337 -41.75 1.83 -9.35
C GLY A 337 -41.72 0.44 -9.98
N VAL A 338 -40.74 0.17 -10.85
CA VAL A 338 -40.63 -1.08 -11.63
C VAL A 338 -39.37 -1.88 -11.26
N LEU A 339 -38.39 -1.25 -10.60
CA LEU A 339 -37.12 -1.86 -10.21
C LEU A 339 -37.09 -2.17 -8.72
N THR A 340 -36.65 -3.38 -8.36
CA THR A 340 -36.23 -3.67 -6.98
C THR A 340 -34.73 -3.46 -6.87
N TYR A 341 -34.27 -2.70 -5.87
CA TYR A 341 -32.84 -2.38 -5.72
C TYR A 341 -32.37 -2.48 -4.27
N GLY A 342 -31.06 -2.67 -4.11
CA GLY A 342 -30.37 -2.58 -2.82
C GLY A 342 -29.99 -1.14 -2.51
N ASP A 343 -28.73 -0.79 -2.75
CA ASP A 343 -28.16 0.50 -2.33
C ASP A 343 -28.55 1.65 -3.27
N VAL A 344 -28.57 2.87 -2.72
CA VAL A 344 -28.85 4.10 -3.47
C VAL A 344 -27.64 5.02 -3.40
N TYR A 345 -27.04 5.25 -4.56
CA TYR A 345 -26.00 6.26 -4.75
C TYR A 345 -26.62 7.56 -5.23
N ASN A 346 -26.21 8.66 -4.62
CA ASN A 346 -26.70 10.00 -4.96
C ASN A 346 -25.62 10.93 -5.50
N LEU A 347 -24.41 10.40 -5.71
CA LEU A 347 -23.25 11.16 -6.14
C LEU A 347 -22.51 10.45 -7.28
N LEU A 348 -22.28 11.20 -8.36
CA LEU A 348 -21.41 10.83 -9.47
C LEU A 348 -20.15 11.71 -9.44
N THR A 349 -18.97 11.12 -9.31
CA THR A 349 -17.67 11.82 -9.22
C THR A 349 -17.09 12.17 -10.58
N ALA A 350 -17.27 11.31 -11.58
CA ALA A 350 -16.81 11.58 -12.94
C ALA A 350 -17.60 10.77 -13.96
N ALA A 351 -17.64 11.27 -15.19
CA ALA A 351 -18.18 10.58 -16.35
C ALA A 351 -17.13 10.59 -17.47
N PHE A 352 -16.87 9.42 -18.06
CA PHE A 352 -15.91 9.26 -19.16
C PHE A 352 -16.58 8.65 -20.37
N TYR A 353 -16.17 9.06 -21.56
CA TYR A 353 -16.54 8.41 -22.81
C TYR A 353 -15.35 7.62 -23.37
N THR A 354 -15.60 6.37 -23.76
CA THR A 354 -14.59 5.49 -24.37
C THR A 354 -14.34 5.82 -25.85
N ASN A 355 -15.06 6.79 -26.43
CA ASN A 355 -15.15 7.01 -27.87
C ASN A 355 -15.74 5.82 -28.65
N GLY A 356 -16.65 5.07 -28.01
CA GLY A 356 -17.34 3.92 -28.60
C GLY A 356 -16.52 2.63 -28.57
N ALA A 357 -15.37 2.61 -27.91
CA ALA A 357 -14.68 1.37 -27.58
C ALA A 357 -15.46 0.60 -26.51
N PRO A 358 -15.50 -0.75 -26.54
CA PRO A 358 -16.22 -1.54 -25.55
C PRO A 358 -15.76 -1.23 -24.13
N ALA A 359 -16.68 -0.89 -23.23
CA ALA A 359 -16.32 -0.47 -21.88
C ALA A 359 -15.69 -1.61 -21.05
N ASP A 360 -16.06 -2.86 -21.31
CA ASP A 360 -15.54 -4.07 -20.63
C ASP A 360 -14.04 -4.34 -20.84
N THR A 361 -13.39 -3.61 -21.74
CA THR A 361 -11.96 -3.73 -22.05
C THR A 361 -11.23 -2.38 -22.01
N TYR A 362 -11.89 -1.33 -21.51
CA TYR A 362 -11.37 0.04 -21.57
C TYR A 362 -11.12 0.63 -20.18
N SER A 363 -9.85 0.82 -19.85
CA SER A 363 -9.41 1.47 -18.61
C SER A 363 -9.27 2.99 -18.77
N ILE A 364 -9.45 3.73 -17.68
CA ILE A 364 -9.14 5.15 -17.58
C ILE A 364 -7.84 5.30 -16.79
N THR A 365 -6.87 6.03 -17.35
CA THR A 365 -5.57 6.25 -16.71
C THR A 365 -5.67 7.20 -15.52
N SER A 366 -4.70 7.13 -14.62
CA SER A 366 -4.57 8.03 -13.46
C SER A 366 -4.57 9.51 -13.87
N GLU A 367 -3.90 9.88 -14.97
CA GLU A 367 -3.84 11.28 -15.44
C GLU A 367 -5.19 11.78 -15.95
N ARG A 368 -6.00 10.90 -16.56
CA ARG A 368 -7.35 11.25 -16.99
C ARG A 368 -8.28 11.39 -15.79
N MET A 369 -8.11 10.55 -14.77
CA MET A 369 -8.83 10.68 -13.51
C MET A 369 -8.50 12.00 -12.82
N GLU A 370 -7.22 12.26 -12.53
CA GLU A 370 -6.77 13.50 -11.89
C GLU A 370 -7.27 14.73 -12.62
N ARG A 371 -7.17 14.76 -13.96
CA ARG A 371 -7.67 15.86 -14.78
C ARG A 371 -9.17 16.08 -14.59
N ALA A 372 -9.99 15.02 -14.68
CA ALA A 372 -11.44 15.14 -14.54
C ALA A 372 -11.84 15.68 -13.15
N LEU A 373 -11.16 15.21 -12.11
CA LEU A 373 -11.41 15.67 -10.73
C LEU A 373 -11.03 17.15 -10.56
N LYS A 374 -9.91 17.59 -11.13
CA LYS A 374 -9.49 19.00 -11.11
C LYS A 374 -10.42 19.89 -11.92
N GLU A 375 -10.77 19.51 -13.14
CA GLU A 375 -11.66 20.28 -14.03
C GLU A 375 -13.04 20.53 -13.40
N TYR A 376 -13.64 19.52 -12.75
CA TYR A 376 -14.88 19.75 -11.98
C TYR A 376 -14.64 20.77 -10.86
N SER A 377 -13.57 20.57 -10.09
CA SER A 377 -13.26 21.37 -8.90
C SER A 377 -12.92 22.84 -9.21
N GLU A 378 -12.49 23.16 -10.42
CA GLU A 378 -12.29 24.54 -10.88
C GLU A 378 -13.58 25.35 -10.92
N THR A 379 -14.70 24.70 -11.24
CA THR A 379 -16.02 25.35 -11.41
C THR A 379 -17.00 25.08 -10.28
N ALA A 380 -16.71 24.09 -9.43
CA ALA A 380 -17.54 23.74 -8.29
C ALA A 380 -17.52 24.84 -7.22
N ASP A 381 -18.70 25.14 -6.68
CA ASP A 381 -18.86 25.96 -5.48
C ASP A 381 -18.59 25.11 -4.23
N GLY A 382 -18.19 25.74 -3.12
CA GLY A 382 -18.03 25.08 -1.83
C GLY A 382 -16.59 24.82 -1.40
N ASP A 383 -16.42 23.97 -0.39
CA ASP A 383 -15.14 23.70 0.24
C ASP A 383 -14.26 22.81 -0.65
N LYS A 384 -12.95 23.05 -0.57
CA LYS A 384 -11.94 22.29 -1.32
C LYS A 384 -10.97 21.61 -0.37
N ILE A 385 -10.78 20.31 -0.59
CA ILE A 385 -9.71 19.55 0.02
C ILE A 385 -8.39 20.02 -0.58
N ASN A 386 -7.45 20.39 0.29
CA ASN A 386 -6.12 20.88 -0.09
C ASN A 386 -6.17 22.06 -1.07
N GLY A 387 -7.24 22.87 -1.01
CA GLY A 387 -7.47 24.00 -1.93
C GLY A 387 -7.74 23.61 -3.39
N THR A 388 -7.72 22.31 -3.72
CA THR A 388 -7.72 21.81 -5.11
C THR A 388 -9.02 21.07 -5.43
N TYR A 389 -9.37 20.04 -4.66
CA TYR A 389 -10.45 19.11 -5.02
C TYR A 389 -11.74 19.46 -4.30
N SER A 390 -12.84 19.61 -5.02
CA SER A 390 -14.16 19.85 -4.43
C SER A 390 -14.55 18.68 -3.52
N THR A 391 -15.06 19.00 -2.33
CA THR A 391 -15.60 17.99 -1.40
C THR A 391 -16.77 17.23 -2.00
N ASP A 392 -17.46 17.79 -2.99
CA ASP A 392 -18.61 17.15 -3.65
C ASP A 392 -18.24 15.86 -4.37
N LEU A 393 -16.96 15.67 -4.69
CA LEU A 393 -16.48 14.50 -5.45
C LEU A 393 -16.30 13.25 -4.58
N PHE A 394 -16.40 13.36 -3.26
CA PHE A 394 -16.06 12.30 -2.33
C PHE A 394 -17.23 11.99 -1.40
N VAL A 395 -17.41 10.70 -1.10
CA VAL A 395 -18.38 10.27 -0.09
C VAL A 395 -17.90 10.64 1.32
N ASP A 396 -18.81 10.57 2.29
CA ASP A 396 -18.56 10.93 3.69
C ASP A 396 -17.89 9.80 4.50
N TYR A 397 -17.54 8.69 3.85
CA TYR A 397 -16.86 7.54 4.44
C TYR A 397 -15.62 7.10 3.64
N VAL A 398 -14.86 6.16 4.21
CA VAL A 398 -13.78 5.40 3.56
C VAL A 398 -13.96 3.90 3.89
N ASP A 399 -13.09 3.04 3.34
CA ASP A 399 -13.18 1.59 3.53
C ASP A 399 -13.07 1.18 5.02
N GLU A 400 -13.62 0.02 5.38
CA GLU A 400 -13.63 -0.43 6.77
C GLU A 400 -12.19 -0.57 7.32
N GLY A 401 -11.93 0.04 8.47
CA GLY A 401 -10.58 0.06 9.09
C GLY A 401 -9.72 1.25 8.67
N HIS A 402 -10.24 2.12 7.80
CA HIS A 402 -9.56 3.33 7.34
C HIS A 402 -10.16 4.57 8.01
N GLU A 403 -9.42 5.69 7.93
CA GLU A 403 -9.81 6.97 8.50
C GLU A 403 -9.88 8.02 7.39
N ARG A 404 -11.03 8.69 7.28
CA ARG A 404 -11.24 9.73 6.26
C ARG A 404 -10.51 11.01 6.64
N GLY A 405 -9.85 11.64 5.68
CA GLY A 405 -9.03 12.83 5.90
C GLY A 405 -7.59 12.49 6.27
N GLU A 406 -6.97 13.32 7.10
CA GLU A 406 -5.54 13.20 7.39
C GLU A 406 -5.19 11.87 8.08
N ASN A 407 -4.16 11.21 7.56
CA ASN A 407 -3.53 10.03 8.11
C ASN A 407 -2.03 10.26 8.24
N VAL A 408 -1.47 10.02 9.43
CA VAL A 408 -0.03 9.91 9.65
C VAL A 408 0.25 8.50 10.15
N ARG A 409 0.97 7.69 9.36
CA ARG A 409 1.19 6.27 9.65
C ARG A 409 2.68 5.95 9.67
N THR A 410 3.05 5.14 10.67
CA THR A 410 4.38 4.54 10.81
C THR A 410 4.25 3.06 10.51
N ILE A 411 4.97 2.58 9.49
CA ILE A 411 4.86 1.20 9.00
C ILE A 411 6.24 0.54 9.12
N ASP A 412 6.31 -0.58 9.83
CA ASP A 412 7.54 -1.32 10.04
C ASP A 412 7.80 -2.36 8.93
N SER A 413 9.05 -2.82 8.81
CA SER A 413 9.46 -3.77 7.78
C SER A 413 8.90 -5.19 7.95
N GLU A 414 8.41 -5.54 9.14
CA GLU A 414 7.75 -6.81 9.44
C GLU A 414 6.25 -6.79 9.10
N THR A 415 5.67 -5.59 8.89
CA THR A 415 4.30 -5.43 8.41
C THR A 415 4.13 -6.16 7.07
N LYS A 416 3.05 -6.93 6.98
CA LYS A 416 2.69 -7.71 5.80
C LYS A 416 1.24 -7.50 5.43
N TYR A 417 1.00 -7.36 4.14
CA TYR A 417 -0.32 -7.29 3.55
C TYR A 417 -0.73 -8.64 2.99
N SER A 418 -2.04 -8.79 2.84
CA SER A 418 -2.64 -9.90 2.09
C SER A 418 -3.68 -9.36 1.12
N LEU A 419 -3.80 -10.00 -0.03
CA LEU A 419 -4.85 -9.74 -1.02
C LEU A 419 -5.65 -11.01 -1.24
N THR A 420 -6.90 -10.85 -1.63
CA THR A 420 -7.85 -11.91 -1.92
C THR A 420 -8.42 -11.75 -3.33
N ALA A 421 -8.65 -12.88 -3.99
CA ALA A 421 -9.32 -12.95 -5.29
C ALA A 421 -10.00 -14.30 -5.45
N GLU A 422 -11.11 -14.37 -6.19
CA GLU A 422 -11.66 -15.64 -6.65
C GLU A 422 -10.96 -16.06 -7.95
N VAL A 423 -10.42 -17.27 -7.99
CA VAL A 423 -9.64 -17.77 -9.14
C VAL A 423 -10.06 -19.18 -9.53
N LEU A 424 -9.80 -19.54 -10.79
CA LEU A 424 -10.08 -20.89 -11.28
C LEU A 424 -9.21 -21.92 -10.54
N ASN A 425 -9.86 -22.92 -9.96
CA ASN A 425 -9.24 -24.04 -9.28
C ASN A 425 -8.30 -24.80 -10.22
N LYS A 426 -7.02 -24.90 -9.84
CA LYS A 426 -5.97 -25.53 -10.65
C LYS A 426 -5.88 -27.05 -10.46
N ASN A 427 -6.84 -27.68 -9.78
CA ASN A 427 -6.88 -29.13 -9.60
C ASN A 427 -6.77 -29.86 -10.94
N PHE A 428 -5.82 -30.80 -11.02
CA PHE A 428 -5.54 -31.56 -12.23
C PHE A 428 -6.80 -32.22 -12.82
N TRP A 429 -7.66 -32.80 -11.99
CA TRP A 429 -8.85 -33.52 -12.46
C TRP A 429 -9.92 -32.57 -12.98
N TYR A 430 -10.12 -31.41 -12.34
CA TYR A 430 -11.05 -30.40 -12.84
C TYR A 430 -10.60 -29.87 -14.18
N LYS A 431 -9.31 -29.49 -14.30
CA LYS A 431 -8.72 -29.09 -15.57
C LYS A 431 -8.84 -30.18 -16.65
N PHE A 432 -8.52 -31.43 -16.32
CA PHE A 432 -8.61 -32.55 -17.26
C PHE A 432 -10.06 -32.78 -17.73
N LEU A 433 -11.03 -32.73 -16.81
CA LEU A 433 -12.44 -32.94 -17.12
C LEU A 433 -13.13 -31.70 -17.71
N GLY A 434 -12.46 -30.54 -17.76
CA GLY A 434 -13.07 -29.29 -18.22
C GLY A 434 -14.08 -28.72 -17.21
N ILE A 435 -13.98 -29.15 -15.94
CA ILE A 435 -14.78 -28.60 -14.84
C ILE A 435 -14.21 -27.23 -14.48
N LYS A 436 -15.08 -26.22 -14.49
CA LYS A 436 -14.82 -24.85 -14.05
C LYS A 436 -15.29 -24.73 -12.61
N ASP A 437 -14.34 -24.77 -11.70
CA ASP A 437 -14.53 -24.64 -10.26
C ASP A 437 -13.67 -23.46 -9.81
N TYR A 438 -14.18 -22.63 -8.90
CA TYR A 438 -13.52 -21.42 -8.44
C TYR A 438 -13.28 -21.50 -6.94
N GLU A 439 -12.14 -20.98 -6.50
CA GLU A 439 -11.75 -20.93 -5.11
C GLU A 439 -11.17 -19.57 -4.75
N SER A 440 -11.36 -19.17 -3.49
CA SER A 440 -10.70 -18.00 -2.93
C SER A 440 -9.19 -18.24 -2.83
N ALA A 441 -8.43 -17.42 -3.54
CA ALA A 441 -6.97 -17.34 -3.45
C ALA A 441 -6.55 -16.18 -2.54
N THR A 442 -5.63 -16.45 -1.62
CA THR A 442 -5.03 -15.42 -0.77
C THR A 442 -3.55 -15.25 -1.10
N TYR A 443 -3.19 -14.05 -1.55
CA TYR A 443 -1.81 -13.60 -1.75
C TYR A 443 -1.30 -13.03 -0.43
N SER A 444 -0.70 -13.88 0.41
CA SER A 444 -0.27 -13.49 1.77
C SER A 444 1.22 -13.18 1.84
N ASN A 445 1.63 -12.55 2.94
CA ASN A 445 3.02 -12.23 3.27
C ASN A 445 3.68 -11.21 2.32
N ILE A 446 2.91 -10.30 1.76
CA ILE A 446 3.42 -9.22 0.93
C ILE A 446 4.09 -8.20 1.86
N LYS A 447 5.41 -8.05 1.77
CA LYS A 447 6.16 -7.16 2.67
C LYS A 447 5.79 -5.70 2.43
N ALA A 448 5.58 -4.93 3.50
CA ALA A 448 5.37 -3.48 3.38
C ALA A 448 6.58 -2.76 2.74
N ILE A 449 7.79 -3.15 3.12
CA ILE A 449 9.04 -2.55 2.63
C ILE A 449 9.87 -3.62 1.93
N GLU A 450 10.18 -3.41 0.66
CA GLU A 450 10.94 -4.36 -0.15
C GLU A 450 12.03 -3.69 -0.97
N GLU A 451 13.27 -4.15 -0.80
CA GLU A 451 14.39 -3.77 -1.67
C GLU A 451 14.26 -4.47 -3.03
N VAL A 452 14.38 -3.70 -4.12
CA VAL A 452 14.33 -4.22 -5.49
C VAL A 452 15.68 -4.81 -5.86
N THR A 453 15.68 -6.06 -6.36
CA THR A 453 16.91 -6.78 -6.72
C THR A 453 17.08 -6.95 -8.23
N ASP A 454 18.33 -7.02 -8.70
CA ASP A 454 18.67 -7.31 -10.10
C ASP A 454 18.03 -8.60 -10.63
N LYS A 455 17.80 -9.57 -9.74
CA LYS A 455 17.15 -10.83 -10.09
C LYS A 455 15.69 -10.59 -10.48
N GLN A 456 14.98 -9.73 -9.75
CA GLN A 456 13.60 -9.38 -10.04
C GLN A 456 13.54 -8.57 -11.34
N LEU A 457 14.46 -7.62 -11.53
CA LEU A 457 14.55 -6.85 -12.77
C LEU A 457 14.88 -7.68 -14.02
N LYS A 458 15.28 -8.95 -13.91
CA LYS A 458 15.48 -9.87 -15.05
C LYS A 458 14.24 -10.68 -15.44
N LEU A 459 13.15 -10.57 -14.67
CA LEU A 459 11.87 -11.22 -14.99
C LEU A 459 11.22 -10.59 -16.23
N SER A 460 10.27 -11.29 -16.86
CA SER A 460 9.38 -10.68 -17.85
C SER A 460 8.46 -9.64 -17.19
N ASP A 461 7.86 -8.75 -17.96
CA ASP A 461 7.04 -7.66 -17.41
C ASP A 461 5.85 -8.17 -16.60
N GLU A 462 5.12 -9.17 -17.10
CA GLU A 462 4.04 -9.82 -16.35
C GLU A 462 4.55 -10.47 -15.05
N SER A 463 5.71 -11.16 -15.11
CA SER A 463 6.28 -11.81 -13.92
C SER A 463 6.82 -10.79 -12.92
N LEU A 464 7.32 -9.64 -13.39
CA LEU A 464 7.80 -8.55 -12.55
C LEU A 464 6.63 -7.87 -11.83
N SER A 465 5.57 -7.51 -12.56
CA SER A 465 4.32 -6.98 -12.00
C SER A 465 3.78 -7.89 -10.90
N LYS A 466 3.62 -9.19 -11.17
CA LYS A 466 3.11 -10.16 -10.19
C LYS A 466 4.08 -10.44 -9.04
N ASN A 467 5.39 -10.30 -9.25
CA ASN A 467 6.38 -10.53 -8.21
C ASN A 467 6.51 -9.35 -7.25
N LEU A 468 6.44 -8.13 -7.78
CA LEU A 468 6.58 -6.88 -7.02
C LEU A 468 5.24 -6.22 -6.70
N TYR A 469 4.11 -6.80 -7.11
CA TYR A 469 2.78 -6.23 -6.92
C TYR A 469 2.71 -4.77 -7.37
N ILE A 470 3.14 -4.52 -8.61
CA ILE A 470 3.06 -3.22 -9.28
C ILE A 470 2.13 -3.31 -10.49
N ASP A 471 1.56 -2.19 -10.89
CA ASP A 471 0.59 -2.14 -11.99
C ASP A 471 1.28 -2.65 -13.27
N PRO A 472 0.67 -3.56 -14.04
CA PRO A 472 1.20 -3.99 -15.34
C PRO A 472 1.58 -2.81 -16.26
N ASP A 473 0.80 -1.72 -16.23
CA ASP A 473 1.03 -0.55 -17.07
C ASP A 473 2.24 0.30 -16.59
N ASP A 474 2.59 0.21 -15.30
CA ASP A 474 3.70 0.94 -14.69
C ASP A 474 5.07 0.26 -14.89
N VAL A 475 5.09 -1.02 -15.30
CA VAL A 475 6.32 -1.83 -15.35
C VAL A 475 7.43 -1.17 -16.19
N SER A 476 7.06 -0.57 -17.33
CA SER A 476 8.04 0.10 -18.20
C SER A 476 8.66 1.32 -17.54
N GLY A 477 7.86 2.16 -16.89
CA GLY A 477 8.32 3.33 -16.15
C GLY A 477 9.17 2.94 -14.94
N PHE A 478 8.74 1.93 -14.18
CA PHE A 478 9.48 1.39 -13.05
C PHE A 478 10.88 0.90 -13.43
N ARG A 479 11.03 0.18 -14.55
CA ARG A 479 12.34 -0.26 -15.04
C ARG A 479 13.26 0.90 -15.40
N GLN A 480 12.72 1.93 -16.06
CA GLN A 480 13.48 3.12 -16.41
C GLN A 480 13.97 3.84 -15.15
N TYR A 481 13.12 3.94 -14.13
CA TYR A 481 13.47 4.49 -12.83
C TYR A 481 14.57 3.67 -12.14
N CYS A 482 14.45 2.34 -12.11
CA CYS A 482 15.49 1.47 -11.55
C CYS A 482 16.84 1.63 -12.25
N GLN A 483 16.85 1.74 -13.59
CA GLN A 483 18.09 1.98 -14.34
C GLN A 483 18.71 3.35 -13.99
N ALA A 484 17.90 4.41 -13.93
CA ALA A 484 18.39 5.75 -13.57
C ALA A 484 18.91 5.81 -12.12
N ALA A 485 18.28 5.06 -11.20
CA ALA A 485 18.75 4.90 -9.84
C ALA A 485 20.12 4.17 -9.80
N GLU A 486 20.28 3.09 -10.55
CA GLU A 486 21.56 2.37 -10.66
C GLU A 486 22.68 3.27 -11.22
N ASP A 487 22.38 4.03 -12.27
CA ASP A 487 23.32 4.98 -12.92
C ASP A 487 23.78 6.09 -11.96
N THR A 488 23.05 6.32 -10.87
CA THR A 488 23.35 7.33 -9.82
C THR A 488 23.78 6.72 -8.47
N ASP A 489 24.20 5.44 -8.46
CA ASP A 489 24.60 4.69 -7.25
C ASP A 489 23.53 4.68 -6.15
N LYS A 490 22.27 4.45 -6.53
CA LYS A 490 21.12 4.33 -5.61
C LYS A 490 20.49 2.92 -5.70
N THR A 491 19.78 2.54 -4.64
CA THR A 491 18.98 1.30 -4.58
C THR A 491 17.50 1.65 -4.47
N VAL A 492 16.65 1.01 -5.29
CA VAL A 492 15.20 1.22 -5.28
C VAL A 492 14.53 0.35 -4.22
N PHE A 493 13.55 0.93 -3.54
CA PHE A 493 12.65 0.26 -2.60
C PHE A 493 11.20 0.48 -3.02
N ILE A 494 10.36 -0.53 -2.76
CA ILE A 494 8.90 -0.43 -2.83
C ILE A 494 8.36 -0.33 -1.41
N PHE A 495 7.49 0.65 -1.19
CA PHE A 495 6.77 0.88 0.04
C PHE A 495 5.27 0.74 -0.20
N ARG A 496 4.68 -0.34 0.32
CA ARG A 496 3.23 -0.57 0.35
C ARG A 496 2.68 -0.05 1.66
N TYR A 497 1.66 0.78 1.57
CA TYR A 497 1.15 1.50 2.74
C TYR A 497 -0.33 1.24 3.03
N SER A 498 -1.10 0.73 2.05
CA SER A 498 -2.54 0.54 2.23
C SER A 498 -3.10 -0.56 1.31
N VAL A 499 -4.09 -1.31 1.80
CA VAL A 499 -4.95 -2.18 0.99
C VAL A 499 -6.37 -1.62 1.06
N THR A 500 -6.97 -1.34 -0.09
CA THR A 500 -8.30 -0.72 -0.21
C THR A 500 -9.23 -1.57 -1.06
N ASP A 501 -10.53 -1.35 -0.94
CA ASP A 501 -11.52 -2.01 -1.79
C ASP A 501 -11.70 -1.24 -3.10
N TYR A 502 -11.39 -1.86 -4.23
CA TYR A 502 -11.72 -1.33 -5.55
C TYR A 502 -13.08 -1.89 -5.98
N TYR A 503 -14.01 -0.99 -6.30
CA TYR A 503 -15.33 -1.39 -6.78
C TYR A 503 -15.46 -1.13 -8.27
N ALA A 504 -15.92 -2.11 -9.05
CA ALA A 504 -16.33 -1.94 -10.44
C ALA A 504 -17.43 -2.92 -10.85
N THR A 505 -18.44 -2.43 -11.59
CA THR A 505 -19.54 -3.27 -12.11
C THR A 505 -20.07 -2.73 -13.43
N SER A 506 -20.60 -3.61 -14.28
CA SER A 506 -21.31 -3.20 -15.48
C SER A 506 -22.58 -2.42 -15.12
N ILE A 507 -22.91 -1.41 -15.91
CA ILE A 507 -24.07 -0.56 -15.67
C ILE A 507 -25.04 -0.56 -16.85
N VAL A 508 -26.31 -0.48 -16.48
CA VAL A 508 -27.40 -0.19 -17.42
C VAL A 508 -27.98 1.19 -17.11
N SER A 509 -28.52 1.84 -18.14
CA SER A 509 -29.23 3.10 -17.98
C SER A 509 -30.69 2.99 -18.40
N ASN A 510 -31.52 3.85 -17.80
CA ASN A 510 -32.88 4.10 -18.25
C ASN A 510 -33.00 5.58 -18.65
N ILE A 511 -32.72 5.87 -19.92
CA ILE A 511 -32.73 7.22 -20.49
C ILE A 511 -33.97 7.53 -21.34
N SER A 512 -34.98 6.64 -21.37
CA SER A 512 -36.16 6.81 -22.23
C SER A 512 -37.23 7.70 -21.61
N GLU A 513 -37.68 8.71 -22.38
CA GLU A 513 -38.86 9.53 -22.07
C GLU A 513 -40.19 8.76 -22.19
N VAL A 514 -40.16 7.52 -22.71
CA VAL A 514 -41.38 6.77 -23.01
C VAL A 514 -41.90 6.05 -21.77
N ASN A 515 -43.14 6.37 -21.37
CA ASN A 515 -43.92 5.75 -20.29
C ASN A 515 -44.42 4.35 -20.66
N GLU A 516 -43.52 3.43 -21.02
CA GLU A 516 -43.88 2.04 -21.26
C GLU A 516 -43.19 1.13 -20.25
N SER A 517 -43.96 0.23 -19.66
CA SER A 517 -43.54 -0.84 -18.73
C SER A 517 -42.58 -1.86 -19.35
N THR A 518 -41.99 -1.53 -20.50
CA THR A 518 -41.23 -2.39 -21.41
C THR A 518 -39.97 -1.71 -21.95
N VAL A 519 -39.61 -0.51 -21.48
CA VAL A 519 -38.36 0.14 -21.91
C VAL A 519 -37.18 -0.76 -21.50
N PRO A 520 -36.34 -1.22 -22.45
CA PRO A 520 -35.21 -2.06 -22.14
C PRO A 520 -34.16 -1.22 -21.42
N TRP A 521 -33.78 -1.65 -20.22
CA TRP A 521 -32.51 -1.24 -19.61
C TRP A 521 -31.38 -1.58 -20.58
N GLN A 522 -30.60 -0.57 -20.96
CA GLN A 522 -29.53 -0.72 -21.93
C GLN A 522 -28.18 -0.69 -21.23
N GLU A 523 -27.37 -1.71 -21.48
CA GLU A 523 -25.95 -1.67 -21.15
C GLU A 523 -25.34 -0.43 -21.78
N CYS A 524 -24.62 0.34 -20.98
CA CYS A 524 -24.08 1.63 -21.39
C CYS A 524 -22.66 1.87 -20.89
N GLY A 525 -22.06 0.88 -20.21
CA GLY A 525 -20.69 0.95 -19.74
C GLY A 525 -20.45 0.21 -18.42
N TYR A 526 -19.50 0.71 -17.64
CA TYR A 526 -19.28 0.29 -16.25
C TYR A 526 -19.24 1.49 -15.30
N ALA A 527 -19.48 1.24 -14.02
CA ALA A 527 -19.22 2.18 -12.94
C ALA A 527 -18.13 1.65 -12.01
N ALA A 528 -17.43 2.55 -11.35
CA ALA A 528 -16.38 2.23 -10.39
C ALA A 528 -16.40 3.16 -9.17
N GLN A 529 -15.79 2.71 -8.07
CA GLN A 529 -15.39 3.56 -6.94
C GLN A 529 -13.98 3.19 -6.50
N GLN A 530 -13.21 4.18 -6.09
CA GLN A 530 -11.85 3.96 -5.62
C GLN A 530 -11.48 4.90 -4.48
N THR A 531 -10.45 4.49 -3.75
CA THR A 531 -9.82 5.30 -2.71
C THR A 531 -8.69 6.11 -3.33
N VAL A 532 -8.59 7.38 -2.97
CA VAL A 532 -7.51 8.30 -3.37
C VAL A 532 -6.72 8.74 -2.15
N PHE A 533 -5.43 9.00 -2.34
CA PHE A 533 -4.53 9.48 -1.30
C PHE A 533 -3.92 10.81 -1.74
N LEU A 534 -4.48 11.90 -1.24
CA LEU A 534 -4.09 13.25 -1.63
C LEU A 534 -2.94 13.74 -0.77
N ASN A 535 -2.09 14.59 -1.35
CA ASN A 535 -1.00 15.24 -0.62
C ASN A 535 -0.13 14.23 0.18
N PHE A 536 0.19 13.11 -0.47
CA PHE A 536 1.01 12.02 0.05
C PHE A 536 2.48 12.45 0.11
N ARG A 537 3.14 12.17 1.23
CA ARG A 537 4.58 12.38 1.42
C ARG A 537 5.17 11.40 2.42
N ILE A 538 6.49 11.16 2.31
CA ILE A 538 7.25 10.41 3.30
C ILE A 538 7.89 11.41 4.26
N ILE A 539 7.71 11.19 5.57
CA ILE A 539 8.25 12.06 6.62
C ILE A 539 9.66 11.60 7.00
N GLN A 540 9.85 10.30 7.24
CA GLN A 540 11.14 9.78 7.69
C GLN A 540 11.34 8.29 7.34
N LEU A 541 12.60 7.90 7.28
CA LEU A 541 13.04 6.52 7.16
C LEU A 541 13.90 6.14 8.38
N LYS A 542 13.69 4.93 8.90
CA LYS A 542 14.50 4.36 9.98
C LYS A 542 15.34 3.21 9.44
N PHE A 543 16.64 3.31 9.65
CA PHE A 543 17.64 2.33 9.24
C PHE A 543 18.18 1.57 10.44
N TYR A 544 18.62 0.33 10.20
CA TYR A 544 19.30 -0.49 11.19
C TYR A 544 20.68 -0.95 10.71
N LYS A 545 21.68 -0.73 11.56
CA LYS A 545 23.03 -1.27 11.38
C LYS A 545 23.75 -1.47 12.70
N ASP A 546 24.38 -2.65 12.84
CA ASP A 546 25.27 -2.99 13.96
C ASP A 546 24.66 -2.68 15.36
N GLY A 547 23.36 -2.95 15.53
CA GLY A 547 22.65 -2.72 16.80
C GLY A 547 22.17 -1.29 17.03
N VAL A 548 22.31 -0.39 16.05
CA VAL A 548 21.90 1.02 16.14
C VAL A 548 20.79 1.31 15.14
N TYR A 549 19.70 1.91 15.63
CA TYR A 549 18.66 2.49 14.78
C TYR A 549 18.97 3.97 14.53
N THR A 550 18.83 4.40 13.28
CA THR A 550 19.00 5.81 12.90
C THR A 550 17.82 6.26 12.06
N VAL A 551 17.22 7.40 12.42
CA VAL A 551 16.12 8.01 11.67
C VAL A 551 16.69 9.18 10.86
N ILE A 552 16.33 9.23 9.58
CA ILE A 552 16.66 10.32 8.67
C ILE A 552 15.35 10.87 8.12
N ALA A 553 15.16 12.18 8.22
CA ALA A 553 14.02 12.87 7.63
C ALA A 553 14.09 12.79 6.09
N ALA A 554 12.95 12.52 5.47
CA ALA A 554 12.81 12.54 4.03
C ALA A 554 12.42 13.95 3.55
N VAL A 555 12.88 14.28 2.34
CA VAL A 555 12.53 15.49 1.62
C VAL A 555 11.98 15.06 0.27
N ASN A 556 10.69 15.26 0.03
CA ASN A 556 10.05 14.89 -1.22
C ASN A 556 8.88 15.83 -1.51
N ASP A 557 8.72 16.20 -2.77
CA ASP A 557 7.51 16.92 -3.19
C ASP A 557 6.28 16.06 -2.86
N PRO A 558 5.23 16.62 -2.23
CA PRO A 558 3.98 15.93 -2.04
C PRO A 558 3.32 15.59 -3.38
N ILE A 559 2.66 14.44 -3.43
CA ILE A 559 1.96 13.97 -4.64
C ILE A 559 0.50 13.62 -4.33
N ASP A 560 -0.37 13.79 -5.32
CA ASP A 560 -1.72 13.21 -5.27
C ASP A 560 -1.71 11.84 -5.94
N ILE A 561 -2.13 10.81 -5.21
CA ILE A 561 -2.23 9.44 -5.71
C ILE A 561 -3.70 9.16 -6.02
N ILE A 562 -4.04 9.32 -7.30
CA ILE A 562 -5.38 9.08 -7.85
C ILE A 562 -5.25 7.92 -8.86
N PRO A 563 -5.54 6.68 -8.45
CA PRO A 563 -5.45 5.51 -9.31
C PRO A 563 -6.31 5.62 -10.58
N GLY A 564 -5.94 4.90 -11.62
CA GLY A 564 -6.80 4.68 -12.78
C GLY A 564 -7.93 3.69 -12.47
N VAL A 565 -9.02 3.77 -13.23
CA VAL A 565 -10.13 2.79 -13.13
C VAL A 565 -10.05 1.75 -14.24
N THR A 566 -10.30 0.50 -13.87
CA THR A 566 -10.36 -0.66 -14.77
C THR A 566 -11.78 -1.23 -14.83
N PRO A 567 -12.20 -1.84 -15.94
CA PRO A 567 -13.50 -2.52 -16.01
C PRO A 567 -13.65 -3.63 -14.95
N PRO A 568 -14.88 -4.06 -14.65
CA PRO A 568 -15.12 -5.20 -13.75
C PRO A 568 -14.38 -6.45 -14.24
N LEU A 569 -13.96 -7.29 -13.28
CA LEU A 569 -13.43 -8.61 -13.60
C LEU A 569 -14.47 -9.45 -14.39
N PRO A 570 -14.03 -10.37 -15.26
CA PRO A 570 -14.94 -11.19 -16.04
C PRO A 570 -15.75 -12.14 -15.15
N ASP A 571 -16.98 -12.44 -15.56
CA ASP A 571 -17.82 -13.43 -14.89
C ASP A 571 -17.16 -14.82 -14.85
N ALA A 572 -17.48 -15.56 -13.79
CA ALA A 572 -17.07 -16.95 -13.66
C ALA A 572 -17.65 -17.80 -14.81
N GLU A 573 -16.78 -18.35 -15.67
CA GLU A 573 -17.18 -19.27 -16.74
C GLU A 573 -17.90 -20.49 -16.16
N GLN A 574 -19.02 -20.88 -16.77
CA GLN A 574 -19.80 -22.04 -16.36
C GLN A 574 -19.23 -23.35 -16.93
N THR A 575 -19.27 -24.42 -16.12
CA THR A 575 -18.90 -25.76 -16.58
C THR A 575 -19.87 -26.24 -17.68
N ASN A 576 -19.35 -26.69 -18.82
CA ASN A 576 -20.16 -27.34 -19.85
C ASN A 576 -20.38 -28.83 -19.50
N PRO A 577 -21.60 -29.27 -19.13
CA PRO A 577 -21.83 -30.65 -18.70
C PRO A 577 -21.58 -31.68 -19.80
N LEU A 578 -21.84 -31.33 -21.06
CA LEU A 578 -21.64 -32.23 -22.21
C LEU A 578 -20.15 -32.52 -22.42
N GLU A 579 -19.32 -31.48 -22.28
CA GLU A 579 -17.87 -31.59 -22.40
C GLU A 579 -17.28 -32.49 -21.31
N VAL A 580 -17.74 -32.33 -20.07
CA VAL A 580 -17.33 -33.18 -18.94
C VAL A 580 -17.69 -34.65 -19.21
N ILE A 581 -18.91 -34.94 -19.67
CA ILE A 581 -19.35 -36.29 -20.01
C ILE A 581 -18.49 -36.89 -21.12
N LEU A 582 -18.21 -36.13 -22.18
CA LEU A 582 -17.39 -36.60 -23.30
C LEU A 582 -15.95 -36.92 -22.86
N ARG A 583 -15.35 -36.08 -22.02
CA ARG A 583 -14.01 -36.27 -21.45
C ARG A 583 -13.96 -37.48 -20.49
N LEU A 584 -15.01 -37.70 -19.69
CA LEU A 584 -15.16 -38.90 -18.84
C LEU A 584 -15.26 -40.18 -19.68
N LEU A 585 -16.05 -40.19 -20.75
CA LEU A 585 -16.18 -41.35 -21.65
C LEU A 585 -14.85 -41.66 -22.34
N LEU A 586 -14.12 -40.64 -22.78
CA LEU A 586 -12.77 -40.81 -23.33
C LEU A 586 -11.82 -41.45 -22.32
N MET A 587 -11.84 -40.98 -21.07
CA MET A 587 -11.03 -41.54 -19.98
C MET A 587 -11.37 -43.01 -19.71
N LEU A 588 -12.65 -43.34 -19.62
CA LEU A 588 -13.12 -44.72 -19.44
C LEU A 588 -12.73 -45.61 -20.64
N GLY A 589 -12.78 -45.07 -21.86
CA GLY A 589 -12.31 -45.75 -23.06
C GLY A 589 -10.81 -46.05 -23.03
N ILE A 590 -9.98 -45.08 -22.62
CA ILE A 590 -8.53 -45.27 -22.45
C ILE A 590 -8.25 -46.29 -21.35
N LEU A 591 -8.95 -46.22 -20.20
CA LEU A 591 -8.81 -47.17 -19.11
C LEU A 591 -9.16 -48.59 -19.56
N PHE A 592 -10.24 -48.74 -20.34
CA PHE A 592 -10.64 -50.02 -20.91
C PHE A 592 -9.58 -50.58 -21.88
N LEU A 593 -9.02 -49.74 -22.76
CA LEU A 593 -7.91 -50.13 -23.64
C LEU A 593 -6.66 -50.52 -22.85
N ALA A 594 -6.34 -49.82 -21.76
CA ALA A 594 -5.22 -50.16 -20.88
C ALA A 594 -5.42 -51.51 -20.18
N VAL A 595 -6.62 -51.80 -19.67
CA VAL A 595 -6.96 -53.12 -19.09
C VAL A 595 -6.83 -54.22 -20.14
N ILE A 596 -7.30 -54.00 -21.37
CA ILE A 596 -7.10 -54.94 -22.48
C ILE A 596 -5.61 -55.14 -22.77
N ALA A 597 -4.82 -54.07 -22.84
CA ALA A 597 -3.39 -54.15 -23.09
C ALA A 597 -2.67 -54.94 -21.98
N VAL A 598 -2.98 -54.68 -20.70
CA VAL A 598 -2.44 -55.44 -19.56
C VAL A 598 -2.85 -56.91 -19.64
N TYR A 599 -4.12 -57.21 -19.95
CA TYR A 599 -4.58 -58.58 -20.17
C TYR A 599 -3.80 -59.27 -21.30
N LEU A 600 -3.57 -58.59 -22.43
CA LEU A 600 -2.79 -59.11 -23.55
C LEU A 600 -1.32 -59.33 -23.16
N ILE A 601 -0.71 -58.42 -22.42
CA ILE A 601 0.66 -58.56 -21.91
C ILE A 601 0.76 -59.76 -20.96
N ILE A 602 -0.18 -59.90 -20.02
CA ILE A 602 -0.25 -61.07 -19.10
C ILE A 602 -0.40 -62.36 -19.91
N LYS A 603 -1.26 -62.39 -20.93
CA LYS A 603 -1.44 -63.54 -21.82
C LYS A 603 -0.14 -63.90 -22.56
N ILE A 604 0.59 -62.90 -23.08
CA ILE A 604 1.89 -63.10 -23.72
C ILE A 604 2.90 -63.67 -22.72
N ILE A 605 3.00 -63.11 -21.51
CA ILE A 605 3.91 -63.61 -20.46
C ILE A 605 3.58 -65.06 -20.07
N ILE A 606 2.30 -65.41 -19.89
CA ILE A 606 1.87 -66.78 -19.57
C ILE A 606 2.22 -67.75 -20.71
N SER A 607 2.03 -67.34 -21.97
CA SER A 607 2.41 -68.15 -23.14
C SER A 607 3.93 -68.36 -23.26
N ALA A 608 4.73 -67.38 -22.84
CA ALA A 608 6.18 -67.49 -22.82
C ALA A 608 6.67 -68.44 -21.71
N VAL A 609 6.07 -68.39 -20.51
CA VAL A 609 6.43 -69.23 -19.36
C VAL A 609 5.97 -70.69 -19.51
N SER A 610 4.82 -70.94 -20.15
CA SER A 610 4.33 -72.30 -20.43
C SER A 610 5.07 -73.03 -21.58
N SER A 611 5.91 -72.32 -22.36
CA SER A 611 6.70 -72.91 -23.44
C SER A 611 8.04 -73.54 -22.99
N ARG A 612 8.42 -73.42 -21.69
CA ARG A 612 9.65 -74.02 -21.13
C ARG A 612 9.37 -75.04 -20.03
N GLN A 613 8.63 -76.11 -20.34
CA GLN A 613 8.83 -77.43 -19.72
C GLN A 613 8.62 -78.54 -20.75
N LYS A 614 9.70 -78.89 -21.46
CA LYS A 614 9.92 -80.24 -21.99
C LYS A 614 11.24 -80.73 -21.43
N ILE A 615 11.17 -81.50 -20.35
CA ILE A 615 12.25 -82.38 -19.91
C ILE A 615 12.25 -83.56 -20.89
N SER A 616 13.25 -83.65 -21.76
CA SER A 616 13.50 -84.82 -22.58
C SER A 616 14.41 -85.78 -21.80
N VAL A 617 13.87 -86.92 -21.39
CA VAL A 617 14.64 -88.07 -20.91
C VAL A 617 15.13 -88.83 -22.14
N GLU A 618 16.44 -88.94 -22.32
CA GLU A 618 17.06 -89.70 -23.41
C GLU A 618 17.24 -91.17 -22.99
N TYR A 619 16.58 -92.09 -23.72
CA TYR A 619 16.72 -93.54 -23.57
C TYR A 619 17.40 -94.10 -24.82
N LYS A 620 18.58 -94.72 -24.66
CA LYS A 620 19.34 -95.39 -25.75
C LYS A 620 19.08 -96.90 -25.74
N PRO A 621 18.65 -97.51 -26.86
CA PRO A 621 18.65 -98.96 -27.02
C PRO A 621 19.96 -99.48 -27.68
N PRO A 622 20.27 -100.78 -27.56
CA PRO A 622 21.58 -101.36 -27.89
C PRO A 622 21.64 -101.95 -29.31
N SER A 623 22.83 -101.96 -29.91
CA SER A 623 23.15 -102.78 -31.08
C SER A 623 24.43 -103.59 -30.86
N GLU A 624 24.31 -104.91 -31.04
CA GLU A 624 25.36 -105.92 -30.90
C GLU A 624 26.33 -106.00 -32.10
N LYS A 625 27.61 -106.18 -31.73
CA LYS A 625 28.68 -107.05 -32.28
C LYS A 625 29.14 -106.89 -33.75
N ILE A 626 30.47 -106.82 -33.93
CA ILE A 626 31.32 -107.96 -34.37
C ILE A 626 32.83 -107.59 -34.32
N SER A 627 33.62 -108.51 -33.72
CA SER A 627 35.05 -108.90 -33.88
C SER A 627 36.16 -107.83 -33.91
N GLU A 628 37.34 -107.92 -33.28
CA GLU A 628 38.38 -108.97 -33.26
C GLU A 628 39.38 -108.67 -32.10
N ILE A 629 39.72 -109.62 -31.22
CA ILE A 629 40.98 -110.40 -31.16
C ILE A 629 42.26 -109.63 -30.70
N LYS A 630 42.91 -110.24 -29.69
CA LYS A 630 44.29 -110.11 -29.15
C LYS A 630 44.54 -109.03 -28.08
N THR A 631 45.38 -109.18 -27.06
CA THR A 631 46.10 -110.25 -26.33
C THR A 631 46.99 -109.49 -25.33
N LYS A 632 47.01 -109.89 -24.04
CA LYS A 632 48.11 -109.76 -23.04
C LYS A 632 48.72 -108.35 -22.79
N GLU A 633 48.64 -107.82 -21.56
CA GLU A 633 49.55 -108.08 -20.43
C GLU A 633 50.30 -106.79 -20.09
N ILE A 634 50.83 -106.71 -18.85
CA ILE A 634 51.77 -105.71 -18.27
C ILE A 634 51.19 -104.87 -17.09
N GLU A 635 51.52 -105.38 -15.89
CA GLU A 635 52.13 -104.71 -14.70
C GLU A 635 51.43 -103.48 -14.06
N ARG A 636 51.02 -103.54 -12.78
CA ARG A 636 51.81 -103.29 -11.54
C ARG A 636 52.60 -101.97 -11.55
N GLU A 637 52.21 -101.03 -10.68
CA GLU A 637 53.02 -100.41 -9.60
C GLU A 637 52.27 -99.20 -8.96
N VAL A 638 52.03 -99.21 -7.64
CA VAL A 638 52.78 -98.52 -6.55
C VAL A 638 52.57 -96.98 -6.56
N LYS A 639 51.69 -96.43 -5.71
CA LYS A 639 51.91 -95.92 -4.32
C LYS A 639 53.00 -94.83 -4.17
N ALA A 640 52.59 -93.68 -3.63
CA ALA A 640 53.24 -92.83 -2.60
C ALA A 640 52.82 -91.35 -2.82
N ASN A 641 52.57 -90.48 -1.84
CA ASN A 641 52.75 -90.55 -0.39
C ASN A 641 52.01 -89.38 0.29
N GLY A 642 51.72 -89.58 1.60
CA GLY A 642 51.65 -88.57 2.67
C GLY A 642 50.59 -87.43 2.61
N GLY A 643 50.01 -86.95 3.71
CA GLY A 643 50.17 -87.24 5.12
C GLY A 643 49.91 -85.99 5.98
N LYS A 644 48.90 -86.07 6.87
CA LYS A 644 48.82 -85.53 8.25
C LYS A 644 49.02 -84.02 8.53
N LYS A 645 48.01 -83.34 9.13
CA LYS A 645 47.78 -83.18 10.60
C LYS A 645 46.61 -82.20 10.92
N MET A 646 45.81 -82.55 11.94
CA MET A 646 44.86 -81.72 12.75
C MET A 646 45.62 -81.00 13.91
N PRO A 647 45.03 -80.22 14.87
CA PRO A 647 43.62 -79.77 15.12
C PRO A 647 43.52 -78.21 15.35
N SER A 648 42.41 -77.52 15.67
CA SER A 648 41.45 -77.69 16.80
C SER A 648 40.16 -76.82 16.73
N LYS A 649 39.05 -77.44 17.19
CA LYS A 649 37.93 -77.01 18.10
C LYS A 649 37.48 -75.51 18.12
N THR A 650 36.20 -75.12 18.30
CA THR A 650 35.11 -75.67 19.14
C THR A 650 33.78 -74.93 18.87
N GLY A 651 32.64 -75.63 19.01
CA GLY A 651 31.33 -75.13 19.53
C GLY A 651 30.44 -74.31 18.58
N GLY A 652 29.13 -74.50 18.45
CA GLY A 652 28.18 -75.39 19.13
C GLY A 652 26.75 -75.15 18.62
N SER A 653 25.98 -76.24 18.53
CA SER A 653 24.51 -76.45 18.53
C SER A 653 23.58 -75.54 17.70
N LYS A 654 22.83 -76.06 16.71
CA LYS A 654 21.55 -76.84 16.83
C LYS A 654 20.44 -76.00 17.50
N SER A 655 19.19 -75.91 17.05
CA SER A 655 18.42 -76.70 16.08
C SER A 655 17.00 -76.10 15.98
N ALA A 656 16.37 -76.20 14.80
CA ALA A 656 14.91 -76.22 14.63
C ALA A 656 14.28 -77.38 15.46
N PRO A 657 12.94 -77.56 15.65
CA PRO A 657 11.95 -77.57 14.56
C PRO A 657 10.47 -77.26 14.95
N ARG A 658 9.55 -77.39 13.96
CA ARG A 658 8.17 -77.97 14.00
C ARG A 658 7.17 -77.44 15.07
N SER A 659 5.86 -77.34 14.88
CA SER A 659 4.87 -77.88 13.93
C SER A 659 3.48 -77.37 14.40
N LYS A 660 2.48 -77.40 13.51
CA LYS A 660 1.05 -77.80 13.70
C LYS A 660 0.36 -77.39 15.03
N THR A 661 -0.87 -76.87 15.07
CA THR A 661 -2.15 -77.51 14.65
C THR A 661 -3.31 -76.63 15.14
N GLY A 662 -4.47 -76.70 14.47
CA GLY A 662 -5.82 -76.75 15.07
C GLY A 662 -6.36 -75.46 15.73
N ASN A 663 -7.28 -74.73 15.09
CA ASN A 663 -8.73 -74.98 15.08
C ASN A 663 -9.42 -74.73 16.45
N THR A 664 -10.31 -73.74 16.54
CA THR A 664 -11.75 -73.90 16.92
C THR A 664 -12.39 -72.58 17.39
N GLY A 665 -13.64 -72.36 16.95
CA GLY A 665 -14.73 -71.65 17.66
C GLY A 665 -14.59 -70.13 17.79
N GLY A 666 -15.51 -69.28 17.32
CA GLY A 666 -16.95 -69.45 17.24
C GLY A 666 -17.65 -68.60 18.31
N LYS A 667 -18.54 -67.72 17.84
CA LYS A 667 -19.58 -66.95 18.57
C LYS A 667 -19.25 -65.51 19.03
N ALA A 668 -19.88 -64.59 18.30
CA ALA A 668 -20.31 -63.25 18.68
C ALA A 668 -21.41 -63.28 19.79
N PRO A 669 -22.16 -62.19 20.01
CA PRO A 669 -21.80 -60.88 20.57
C PRO A 669 -22.65 -60.61 21.84
N LYS A 670 -22.44 -59.50 22.55
CA LYS A 670 -23.53 -58.88 23.35
C LYS A 670 -23.25 -57.43 23.77
N GLN A 671 -24.26 -56.61 23.52
CA GLN A 671 -24.56 -55.32 24.17
C GLN A 671 -24.58 -55.47 25.71
N ASN A 672 -24.30 -54.41 26.48
CA ASN A 672 -25.33 -53.52 27.04
C ASN A 672 -24.79 -52.52 28.10
N THR A 673 -25.17 -51.24 27.93
CA THR A 673 -25.72 -50.28 28.93
C THR A 673 -25.00 -49.86 30.25
N VAL A 674 -25.01 -48.51 30.44
CA VAL A 674 -25.50 -47.71 31.60
C VAL A 674 -24.49 -47.10 32.62
N ALA A 675 -24.31 -45.78 32.45
CA ALA A 675 -24.64 -44.63 33.35
C ALA A 675 -23.76 -44.14 34.54
N ARG A 676 -23.95 -42.82 34.76
CA ARG A 676 -23.59 -41.88 35.87
C ARG A 676 -22.18 -41.26 35.81
N GLY A 677 -21.97 -39.96 35.98
CA GLY A 677 -22.83 -38.79 36.30
C GLY A 677 -21.98 -37.59 36.75
N GLY A 678 -22.54 -36.37 36.72
CA GLY A 678 -22.01 -35.11 37.32
C GLY A 678 -22.05 -33.91 36.36
N LYS A 679 -23.03 -32.98 36.43
CA LYS A 679 -23.09 -31.70 37.22
C LYS A 679 -21.94 -30.72 36.89
N ALA A 680 -22.12 -29.40 36.67
CA ALA A 680 -23.25 -28.47 36.81
C ALA A 680 -22.91 -27.11 36.12
N ASP A 681 -23.97 -26.28 35.94
CA ASP A 681 -24.02 -24.79 35.88
C ASP A 681 -23.44 -24.10 34.61
N GLY A 682 -24.12 -23.21 33.87
CA GLY A 682 -25.36 -22.45 34.10
C GLY A 682 -25.05 -20.94 34.12
N LYS A 683 -25.32 -20.21 33.03
CA LYS A 683 -25.84 -18.82 33.05
C LYS A 683 -26.23 -18.29 31.68
N THR A 684 -27.26 -17.47 31.73
CA THR A 684 -28.26 -17.07 30.74
C THR A 684 -27.90 -15.83 29.91
N LYS A 685 -28.40 -15.81 28.67
CA LYS A 685 -28.51 -14.65 27.76
C LYS A 685 -29.64 -13.71 28.21
N SER A 686 -29.43 -12.41 28.08
CA SER A 686 -30.48 -11.38 28.07
C SER A 686 -30.23 -10.37 26.93
N THR A 687 -31.28 -10.15 26.15
CA THR A 687 -31.47 -9.14 25.09
C THR A 687 -31.40 -7.70 25.60
N PRO A 688 -31.09 -6.70 24.75
CA PRO A 688 -31.45 -5.30 25.00
C PRO A 688 -32.64 -4.84 24.15
N LYS A 689 -33.49 -4.03 24.80
CA LYS A 689 -34.63 -3.31 24.24
C LYS A 689 -34.18 -1.97 23.62
N THR A 690 -34.93 -1.58 22.61
CA THR A 690 -35.14 -0.23 22.04
C THR A 690 -35.23 0.88 23.08
N GLY A 691 -34.48 1.97 22.86
CA GLY A 691 -34.52 3.23 23.62
C GLY A 691 -34.65 4.43 22.67
N LYS A 692 -35.55 5.35 23.04
CA LYS A 692 -36.06 6.53 22.32
C LYS A 692 -35.54 7.77 23.06
N ASN A 693 -34.98 8.77 22.39
CA ASN A 693 -34.70 10.15 22.88
C ASN A 693 -34.71 11.07 21.64
N ILE A 694 -35.57 12.05 21.43
CA ILE A 694 -35.95 13.31 22.14
C ILE A 694 -34.82 14.36 22.23
N ARG A 695 -34.84 15.26 21.23
CA ARG A 695 -34.60 16.72 21.20
C ARG A 695 -34.36 17.46 22.54
N LYS A 696 -33.29 18.27 22.57
CA LYS A 696 -33.11 19.67 23.05
C LYS A 696 -31.76 20.13 22.45
N GLY A 697 -31.50 21.33 21.90
CA GLY A 697 -32.06 22.65 22.14
C GLY A 697 -31.01 23.52 22.86
N SER A 698 -30.03 24.05 22.12
CA SER A 698 -29.21 25.27 22.36
C SER A 698 -28.33 25.48 21.15
#